data_AF-A0AAV2QFZ0-F1
#
_entry.id   AF-A0AAV2QFZ0-F1
#
_cell.length_a   1.000
_cell.length_b   1.000
_cell.length_c   1.000
_cell.angle_alpha   90.00
_cell.angle_beta   90.00
_cell.angle_gamma   90.00
#
_symmetry.space_group_name_H-M   'P 1'
#
loop_
_entity.id
_entity.type
_entity.pdbx_description
1 polymer ?
#
loop_
_entity_poly.entity_id
_entity_poly.type
_entity_poly.pdbx_seq_one_letter_code
_entity_poly.pdbx_strand_id
1 'polypeptide(L)'
;MNRYFHNVSHIEYRPDAGPEDTLVWKHYNAKEVVNGRPMEDWFKFAVSYFNAFRYMGGDDYYGERTHQHNRDWEDKSEYRPCYKLSDSAQTALPQGSTFGTGARGHQRTASSGTLLSPGGRGGQWAKSGYGGSLQYYKQRMEAAFEFYQKLGVKWYTACDRDFSPEFDTWDETCRHLDEMVNMACQLQKQTGVKPLYFSADLFSHPRYMNGASSNPDANIYAYACAQVKKALDMAKRLNAENFVFFHPRDGYQHPHRRHWFRDMSHLAFMYRMACQYREKIGYRGQFLIQPKPHDPRRHQYESDAMSTMHMLRHFGLEKNFKLYIKPASSCMMGRTYEHDAYVANAFRLLGMLDASDSNREVQGTSDCHAKDSRGATYIMKCVIEQNGIQPGGFVLGGRLARESFEPKDLFHGHILTMDTYARALKSAAKMISDGIFNRYLTQRYISYKSAIGKRIENKSCTFEECEVYVKKHGEPKAESPHYEHWENMFNYYVWGTWACSGTGIGIMQRPRSFSKDKHSFDKYDSSRYGKYGYGYGDRSSSRQQGYGMYGGYEADRYQPGSYGFGGYDADNRYGPMGYGYGSDRYDARTQGYSGYGMDGYMDTGMDQKVTGMEVMVVMGVIGMDPWDMDMERIHIAQEEMDIVVMEWIVIALQDMGMALIGMDLKDMVMVMINMDPWDMGMDQINLVREHMD
;
A
#
# COMPACT_ATOMS: atom_id res chain seq x y z
N MET A 1 -17.85 -35.46 2.71
CA MET A 1 -17.06 -34.75 3.73
C MET A 1 -18.01 -33.81 4.46
N ASN A 2 -18.42 -34.14 5.69
CA ASN A 2 -19.25 -33.26 6.52
C ASN A 2 -18.82 -33.37 8.00
N ARG A 3 -17.50 -33.30 8.19
CA ARG A 3 -16.80 -33.60 9.44
C ARG A 3 -16.49 -32.35 10.25
N TYR A 4 -16.26 -31.20 9.62
CA TYR A 4 -15.71 -30.02 10.31
C TYR A 4 -16.68 -28.82 10.35
N PHE A 5 -17.65 -28.76 9.43
CA PHE A 5 -18.59 -27.63 9.35
C PHE A 5 -20.05 -28.09 9.41
N HIS A 6 -20.45 -28.73 10.51
CA HIS A 6 -21.73 -29.47 10.62
C HIS A 6 -22.98 -28.64 10.29
N ASN A 7 -22.99 -27.34 10.61
CA ASN A 7 -24.15 -26.46 10.46
C ASN A 7 -24.11 -25.59 9.20
N VAL A 8 -23.20 -25.90 8.25
CA VAL A 8 -23.09 -25.16 6.99
C VAL A 8 -23.19 -26.14 5.84
N SER A 9 -24.23 -25.98 5.02
CA SER A 9 -24.39 -26.69 3.75
C SER A 9 -23.55 -26.06 2.64
N HIS A 10 -23.67 -26.56 1.42
CA HIS A 10 -23.18 -25.83 0.27
C HIS A 10 -23.84 -24.44 0.19
N ILE A 11 -23.06 -23.41 -0.12
CA ILE A 11 -23.51 -22.02 -0.23
C ILE A 11 -24.13 -21.81 -1.60
N GLU A 12 -25.42 -21.46 -1.62
CA GLU A 12 -26.22 -21.34 -2.84
C GLU A 12 -26.34 -19.89 -3.31
N TYR A 13 -26.58 -19.71 -4.61
CA TYR A 13 -26.98 -18.42 -5.17
C TYR A 13 -28.47 -18.18 -4.98
N ARG A 14 -28.81 -17.19 -4.15
CA ARG A 14 -30.18 -16.74 -3.85
C ARG A 14 -30.25 -15.21 -3.95
N PRO A 15 -30.51 -14.65 -5.16
CA PRO A 15 -30.52 -13.20 -5.37
C PRO A 15 -31.63 -12.48 -4.60
N ASP A 16 -32.73 -13.17 -4.30
CA ASP A 16 -33.90 -12.62 -3.61
C ASP A 16 -33.81 -12.76 -2.08
N ALA A 17 -32.68 -13.25 -1.56
CA ALA A 17 -32.48 -13.48 -0.14
C ALA A 17 -32.47 -12.16 0.66
N GLY A 18 -33.06 -12.19 1.86
CA GLY A 18 -33.18 -11.01 2.71
C GLY A 18 -31.83 -10.53 3.26
N PRO A 19 -31.80 -9.35 3.93
CA PRO A 19 -30.57 -8.83 4.52
C PRO A 19 -29.96 -9.74 5.60
N GLU A 20 -30.78 -10.51 6.33
CA GLU A 20 -30.32 -11.45 7.38
C GLU A 20 -29.77 -12.77 6.82
N ASP A 21 -30.14 -13.14 5.59
CA ASP A 21 -29.65 -14.33 4.89
C ASP A 21 -28.21 -14.12 4.40
N THR A 22 -27.24 -14.27 5.29
CA THR A 22 -25.82 -13.97 5.03
C THR A 22 -24.96 -15.19 4.70
N LEU A 23 -25.53 -16.40 4.70
CA LEU A 23 -24.89 -17.65 4.28
C LEU A 23 -25.30 -18.09 2.88
N VAL A 24 -25.49 -17.14 1.97
CA VAL A 24 -25.80 -17.35 0.55
C VAL A 24 -25.17 -16.29 -0.32
N TRP A 25 -24.96 -16.62 -1.59
CA TRP A 25 -24.55 -15.66 -2.61
C TRP A 25 -25.76 -14.84 -3.08
N LYS A 26 -25.70 -13.53 -2.94
CA LYS A 26 -26.70 -12.60 -3.49
C LYS A 26 -26.28 -12.08 -4.87
N HIS A 27 -24.98 -12.00 -5.13
CA HIS A 27 -24.44 -11.43 -6.37
C HIS A 27 -23.56 -12.41 -7.15
N TYR A 28 -22.82 -13.28 -6.46
CA TYR A 28 -21.96 -14.25 -7.10
C TYR A 28 -22.75 -15.44 -7.64
N ASN A 29 -22.83 -15.53 -8.97
CA ASN A 29 -23.32 -16.71 -9.67
C ASN A 29 -22.23 -17.19 -10.64
N ALA A 30 -21.58 -18.29 -10.29
CA ALA A 30 -20.45 -18.85 -11.04
C ALA A 30 -20.75 -19.00 -12.55
N LYS A 31 -21.98 -19.39 -12.91
CA LYS A 31 -22.40 -19.66 -14.29
C LYS A 31 -22.93 -18.42 -15.03
N GLU A 32 -23.18 -17.32 -14.31
CA GLU A 32 -23.66 -16.10 -14.95
C GLU A 32 -22.60 -15.53 -15.87
N VAL A 33 -22.97 -15.27 -17.13
CA VAL A 33 -22.09 -14.70 -18.14
C VAL A 33 -22.13 -13.18 -18.05
N VAL A 34 -21.00 -12.57 -17.68
CA VAL A 34 -20.82 -11.11 -17.64
C VAL A 34 -19.76 -10.73 -18.66
N ASN A 35 -20.05 -9.76 -19.52
CA ASN A 35 -19.15 -9.31 -20.58
C ASN A 35 -18.54 -10.47 -21.40
N GLY A 36 -19.39 -11.45 -21.76
CA GLY A 36 -19.02 -12.59 -22.61
C GLY A 36 -18.28 -13.75 -21.93
N ARG A 37 -18.12 -13.74 -20.59
CA ARG A 37 -17.46 -14.82 -19.85
C ARG A 37 -18.17 -15.15 -18.52
N PRO A 38 -18.24 -16.42 -18.09
CA PRO A 38 -18.75 -16.80 -16.77
C PRO A 38 -18.02 -16.07 -15.63
N MET A 39 -18.71 -15.71 -14.56
CA MET A 39 -18.07 -15.09 -13.39
C MET A 39 -16.92 -15.91 -12.84
N GLU A 40 -17.06 -17.24 -12.77
CA GLU A 40 -15.99 -18.10 -12.26
C GLU A 40 -14.68 -17.96 -13.02
N ASP A 41 -14.72 -17.68 -14.32
CA ASP A 41 -13.55 -17.52 -15.18
C ASP A 41 -12.97 -16.09 -15.16
N TRP A 42 -13.75 -15.11 -14.70
CA TRP A 42 -13.23 -13.77 -14.39
C TRP A 42 -12.41 -13.79 -13.11
N PHE A 43 -12.92 -14.46 -12.08
CA PHE A 43 -12.35 -14.41 -10.76
C PHE A 43 -11.33 -15.51 -10.48
N LYS A 44 -11.66 -16.76 -10.82
CA LYS A 44 -10.96 -17.95 -10.31
C LYS A 44 -10.65 -17.82 -8.82
N PHE A 45 -11.68 -17.50 -8.04
CA PHE A 45 -11.53 -17.24 -6.61
C PHE A 45 -10.81 -18.39 -5.92
N ALA A 46 -9.73 -18.06 -5.20
CA ALA A 46 -8.88 -19.02 -4.53
C ALA A 46 -8.73 -18.69 -3.05
N VAL A 47 -9.16 -19.60 -2.18
CA VAL A 47 -9.04 -19.40 -0.73
C VAL A 47 -7.58 -19.42 -0.30
N SER A 48 -7.16 -18.42 0.46
CA SER A 48 -5.85 -18.40 1.11
C SER A 48 -5.80 -19.45 2.23
N TYR A 49 -5.05 -20.54 2.01
CA TYR A 49 -4.93 -21.60 3.02
C TYR A 49 -4.34 -21.06 4.32
N PHE A 50 -3.33 -20.20 4.23
CA PHE A 50 -2.74 -19.54 5.38
C PHE A 50 -3.77 -18.75 6.19
N ASN A 51 -4.51 -17.84 5.57
CA ASN A 51 -5.45 -16.98 6.31
C ASN A 51 -6.67 -17.73 6.86
N ALA A 52 -7.12 -18.80 6.18
CA ALA A 52 -8.30 -19.54 6.61
C ALA A 52 -7.99 -20.68 7.59
N PHE A 53 -6.83 -21.34 7.47
CA PHE A 53 -6.52 -22.60 8.20
C PHE A 53 -5.24 -22.55 9.00
N ARG A 54 -4.42 -21.49 8.88
CA ARG A 54 -3.21 -21.30 9.69
C ARG A 54 -3.36 -20.13 10.64
N TYR A 55 -3.94 -19.03 10.21
CA TYR A 55 -4.24 -17.91 11.11
C TYR A 55 -5.26 -18.31 12.19
N MET A 56 -4.95 -18.00 13.44
CA MET A 56 -5.71 -18.45 14.62
C MET A 56 -6.27 -17.30 15.48
N GLY A 57 -6.46 -16.11 14.90
CA GLY A 57 -6.98 -14.96 15.64
C GLY A 57 -6.00 -14.34 16.63
N GLY A 58 -4.70 -14.62 16.49
CA GLY A 58 -3.65 -14.06 17.35
C GLY A 58 -2.57 -15.08 17.67
N ASP A 59 -1.34 -14.61 17.79
CA ASP A 59 -0.15 -15.16 18.47
C ASP A 59 0.91 -14.06 18.27
N ASP A 60 0.52 -12.84 18.64
CA ASP A 60 1.23 -11.61 18.31
C ASP A 60 1.72 -10.90 19.58
N TYR A 61 2.26 -9.70 19.42
CA TYR A 61 2.86 -8.93 20.50
C TYR A 61 1.91 -8.67 21.69
N TYR A 62 0.60 -8.83 21.52
CA TYR A 62 -0.40 -8.32 22.46
C TYR A 62 -1.44 -9.36 22.92
N GLY A 63 -1.44 -10.59 22.39
CA GLY A 63 -2.35 -11.61 22.88
C GLY A 63 -2.24 -12.99 22.24
N GLU A 64 -2.77 -13.98 22.96
CA GLU A 64 -2.86 -15.38 22.51
C GLU A 64 -3.96 -15.61 21.44
N ARG A 65 -3.88 -16.79 20.81
CA ARG A 65 -4.83 -17.35 19.84
C ARG A 65 -6.26 -17.40 20.37
N THR A 66 -7.22 -16.88 19.61
CA THR A 66 -8.65 -16.91 19.95
C THR A 66 -9.43 -17.98 19.18
N HIS A 67 -8.99 -18.35 17.99
CA HIS A 67 -9.75 -19.25 17.12
C HIS A 67 -9.52 -20.73 17.46
N GLN A 68 -8.37 -21.07 18.06
CA GLN A 68 -7.91 -22.45 18.27
C GLN A 68 -8.96 -23.37 18.94
N HIS A 69 -9.69 -22.91 19.95
CA HIS A 69 -10.73 -23.70 20.64
C HIS A 69 -11.86 -24.17 19.74
N ASN A 70 -12.21 -23.32 18.79
CA ASN A 70 -13.35 -23.46 17.91
C ASN A 70 -12.94 -24.00 16.55
N ARG A 71 -11.78 -24.67 16.45
CA ARG A 71 -11.27 -25.27 15.22
C ARG A 71 -11.01 -26.73 15.51
N ASP A 72 -11.90 -27.62 15.07
CA ASP A 72 -11.83 -29.05 15.42
C ASP A 72 -10.67 -29.80 14.75
N TRP A 73 -10.00 -29.16 13.80
CA TRP A 73 -8.79 -29.65 13.15
C TRP A 73 -7.49 -29.16 13.82
N GLU A 74 -7.60 -28.46 14.94
CA GLU A 74 -6.46 -27.93 15.70
C GLU A 74 -6.16 -28.73 16.96
N ASP A 75 -4.89 -28.66 17.39
CA ASP A 75 -4.49 -29.18 18.68
C ASP A 75 -5.07 -28.31 19.79
N LYS A 76 -5.89 -28.89 20.69
CA LYS A 76 -6.44 -28.18 21.85
C LYS A 76 -5.56 -28.32 23.10
N SER A 77 -4.51 -29.16 23.06
CA SER A 77 -3.65 -29.48 24.21
C SER A 77 -2.55 -28.45 24.47
N GLU A 78 -2.10 -27.71 23.46
CA GLU A 78 -1.08 -26.66 23.60
C GLU A 78 -1.66 -25.30 24.04
N TYR A 79 -2.97 -25.19 24.19
CA TYR A 79 -3.61 -23.96 24.67
C TYR A 79 -3.30 -23.71 26.15
N ARG A 80 -2.70 -22.56 26.44
CA ARG A 80 -2.66 -22.01 27.80
C ARG A 80 -3.86 -21.08 27.94
N PRO A 81 -4.73 -21.23 28.95
CA PRO A 81 -5.75 -20.24 29.19
C PRO A 81 -5.11 -18.91 29.56
N CYS A 82 -5.38 -17.86 28.78
CA CYS A 82 -5.31 -16.49 29.27
C CYS A 82 -6.19 -16.39 30.52
N TYR A 83 -5.55 -16.44 31.68
CA TYR A 83 -6.12 -16.25 33.02
C TYR A 83 -7.33 -17.13 33.35
N LYS A 84 -7.07 -18.34 33.87
CA LYS A 84 -7.73 -18.64 35.16
C LYS A 84 -7.01 -17.76 36.18
N LEU A 85 -7.62 -16.63 36.56
CA LEU A 85 -7.34 -16.11 37.89
C LEU A 85 -7.56 -17.30 38.82
N SER A 86 -6.50 -17.79 39.45
CA SER A 86 -6.66 -18.84 40.44
C SER A 86 -7.64 -18.32 41.50
N ASP A 87 -8.54 -19.18 41.97
CA ASP A 87 -9.50 -18.83 43.03
C ASP A 87 -8.80 -18.29 44.30
N SER A 88 -7.48 -18.47 44.42
CA SER A 88 -6.62 -17.86 45.45
C SER A 88 -6.45 -16.34 45.36
N ALA A 89 -6.82 -15.69 44.25
CA ALA A 89 -6.72 -14.23 44.11
C ALA A 89 -7.95 -13.48 44.64
N GLN A 90 -9.02 -14.18 45.03
CA GLN A 90 -10.23 -13.56 45.60
C GLN A 90 -10.20 -13.43 47.14
N THR A 91 -9.20 -13.96 47.83
CA THR A 91 -9.17 -13.97 49.32
C THR A 91 -7.98 -13.24 49.96
N ALA A 92 -7.26 -12.41 49.22
CA ALA A 92 -6.13 -11.63 49.76
C ALA A 92 -6.39 -10.12 49.71
N LEU A 93 -7.44 -9.66 50.38
CA LEU A 93 -7.47 -8.30 50.91
C LEU A 93 -7.17 -8.40 52.41
N PRO A 94 -5.98 -7.97 52.87
CA PRO A 94 -5.74 -7.83 54.31
C PRO A 94 -6.67 -6.75 54.84
N GLN A 95 -7.63 -7.15 55.67
CA GLN A 95 -8.29 -6.22 56.58
C GLN A 95 -7.25 -5.61 57.52
N GLY A 96 -7.49 -4.36 57.91
CA GLY A 96 -6.44 -3.43 58.27
C GLY A 96 -5.59 -3.78 59.50
N SER A 97 -4.39 -3.22 59.52
CA SER A 97 -3.68 -2.90 60.76
C SER A 97 -2.58 -1.85 60.47
N THR A 98 -2.87 -0.63 60.91
CA THR A 98 -1.98 0.36 61.56
C THR A 98 -0.48 0.39 61.23
N PHE A 99 -0.03 1.58 60.82
CA PHE A 99 1.34 2.07 60.80
C PHE A 99 2.12 1.76 62.09
N GLY A 100 3.35 1.27 61.93
CA GLY A 100 4.34 1.14 62.99
C GLY A 100 5.75 1.38 62.44
N THR A 101 6.33 2.52 62.80
CA THR A 101 7.72 2.90 62.54
C THR A 101 8.67 2.08 63.43
N GLY A 102 9.74 1.53 62.86
CA GLY A 102 10.71 0.76 63.63
C GLY A 102 11.98 0.41 62.85
N ALA A 103 13.02 1.20 63.05
CA ALA A 103 14.36 0.99 62.52
C ALA A 103 15.13 -0.14 63.23
N ARG A 104 15.92 -0.92 62.48
CA ARG A 104 17.35 -1.27 62.70
C ARG A 104 17.73 -2.60 62.03
N GLY A 105 18.93 -2.65 61.46
CA GLY A 105 19.67 -3.91 61.24
C GLY A 105 20.54 -3.93 59.97
N HIS A 106 21.72 -3.32 60.02
CA HIS A 106 22.77 -3.44 59.01
C HIS A 106 23.26 -4.88 58.81
N GLN A 107 23.51 -5.27 57.55
CA GLN A 107 24.79 -5.89 57.16
C GLN A 107 25.06 -5.70 55.67
N ARG A 108 26.13 -4.94 55.37
CA ARG A 108 26.75 -4.85 54.05
C ARG A 108 27.64 -6.08 53.84
N THR A 109 27.52 -6.74 52.69
CA THR A 109 28.70 -7.20 51.92
C THR A 109 28.42 -6.93 50.45
N ALA A 110 29.33 -6.20 49.82
CA ALA A 110 29.35 -5.97 48.38
C ALA A 110 30.42 -6.88 47.79
N SER A 111 30.06 -7.69 46.80
CA SER A 111 30.99 -8.25 45.82
C SER A 111 30.25 -8.67 44.56
N SER A 112 30.62 -8.02 43.45
CA SER A 112 30.63 -8.54 42.08
C SER A 112 29.44 -9.40 41.63
N GLY A 113 28.49 -8.77 40.93
CA GLY A 113 27.57 -9.45 40.04
C GLY A 113 28.34 -10.09 38.87
N THR A 114 28.62 -11.38 39.00
CA THR A 114 29.15 -12.21 37.93
C THR A 114 28.03 -12.55 36.95
N LEU A 115 28.35 -12.33 35.67
CA LEU A 115 27.70 -12.84 34.47
C LEU A 115 26.77 -14.05 34.69
N LEU A 116 25.47 -13.86 34.44
CA LEU A 116 24.63 -14.95 33.96
C LEU A 116 25.02 -15.21 32.49
N SER A 117 25.97 -16.12 32.30
CA SER A 117 26.27 -16.69 30.99
C SER A 117 25.03 -17.40 30.43
N PRO A 118 24.79 -17.34 29.11
CA PRO A 118 23.70 -18.04 28.44
C PRO A 118 24.03 -19.54 28.34
N GLY A 119 23.75 -20.27 29.41
CA GLY A 119 23.91 -21.73 29.47
C GLY A 119 22.58 -22.46 29.33
N GLY A 120 22.37 -23.09 28.17
CA GLY A 120 21.65 -24.37 28.09
C GLY A 120 20.13 -24.35 28.23
N ARG A 121 19.42 -23.77 27.25
CA ARG A 121 18.10 -24.28 26.81
C ARG A 121 17.96 -24.15 25.28
N GLY A 122 18.89 -24.77 24.56
CA GLY A 122 18.68 -25.12 23.15
C GLY A 122 17.61 -26.22 23.10
N GLY A 123 16.40 -25.87 22.66
CA GLY A 123 15.30 -26.84 22.53
C GLY A 123 13.87 -26.29 22.67
N GLN A 124 13.68 -25.01 23.03
CA GLN A 124 12.32 -24.45 23.23
C GLN A 124 11.78 -23.58 22.09
N TRP A 125 12.59 -23.20 21.10
CA TRP A 125 12.11 -22.40 19.96
C TRP A 125 11.34 -23.23 18.91
N ALA A 126 11.43 -24.56 18.96
CA ALA A 126 10.67 -25.47 18.09
C ALA A 126 9.17 -25.55 18.45
N LYS A 127 8.74 -24.90 19.55
CA LYS A 127 7.33 -24.98 20.02
C LYS A 127 6.51 -23.72 19.86
N SER A 128 7.11 -22.58 19.47
CA SER A 128 6.39 -21.29 19.40
C SER A 128 6.04 -20.83 17.98
N GLY A 129 6.03 -21.73 16.99
CA GLY A 129 5.68 -21.41 15.61
C GLY A 129 4.89 -22.55 14.99
N TYR A 130 3.59 -22.61 15.23
CA TYR A 130 2.70 -23.67 14.74
C TYR A 130 3.16 -25.12 15.05
N GLY A 131 3.74 -25.34 16.23
CA GLY A 131 4.05 -26.66 16.74
C GLY A 131 2.78 -27.51 16.79
N GLY A 132 2.78 -28.62 16.07
CA GLY A 132 1.68 -29.56 16.02
C GLY A 132 2.14 -30.77 15.25
N SER A 133 1.79 -31.96 15.72
CA SER A 133 2.10 -33.18 14.98
C SER A 133 1.59 -33.09 13.54
N LEU A 134 2.23 -33.80 12.62
CA LEU A 134 1.80 -33.89 11.22
C LEU A 134 0.30 -34.25 11.09
N GLN A 135 -0.27 -34.92 12.09
CA GLN A 135 -1.69 -35.26 12.15
C GLN A 135 -2.61 -34.03 12.07
N TYR A 136 -2.28 -32.92 12.73
CA TYR A 136 -3.10 -31.71 12.67
C TYR A 136 -3.01 -31.03 11.30
N TYR A 137 -1.86 -31.13 10.63
CA TYR A 137 -1.74 -30.66 9.25
C TYR A 137 -2.63 -31.48 8.31
N LYS A 138 -2.73 -32.79 8.50
CA LYS A 138 -3.67 -33.65 7.75
C LYS A 138 -5.12 -33.24 8.00
N GLN A 139 -5.50 -33.03 9.26
CA GLN A 139 -6.85 -32.59 9.62
C GLN A 139 -7.19 -31.21 9.05
N ARG A 140 -6.27 -30.23 9.14
CA ARG A 140 -6.41 -28.92 8.49
C ARG A 140 -6.67 -29.06 7.00
N MET A 141 -5.94 -29.95 6.33
CA MET A 141 -6.12 -30.17 4.89
C MET A 141 -7.49 -30.78 4.58
N GLU A 142 -7.97 -31.74 5.35
CA GLU A 142 -9.34 -32.27 5.20
C GLU A 142 -10.40 -31.19 5.42
N ALA A 143 -10.25 -30.38 6.47
CA ALA A 143 -11.15 -29.27 6.76
C ALA A 143 -11.15 -28.24 5.63
N ALA A 144 -9.97 -27.92 5.08
CA ALA A 144 -9.82 -27.01 3.97
C ALA A 144 -10.58 -27.49 2.72
N PHE A 145 -10.42 -28.76 2.33
CA PHE A 145 -11.14 -29.31 1.17
C PHE A 145 -12.65 -29.41 1.40
N GLU A 146 -13.12 -29.68 2.63
CA GLU A 146 -14.55 -29.59 2.96
C GLU A 146 -15.06 -28.14 2.82
N PHE A 147 -14.31 -27.16 3.34
CA PHE A 147 -14.65 -25.74 3.23
C PHE A 147 -14.74 -25.30 1.77
N TYR A 148 -13.78 -25.68 0.92
CA TYR A 148 -13.78 -25.33 -0.50
C TYR A 148 -15.03 -25.85 -1.23
N GLN A 149 -15.42 -27.10 -0.96
CA GLN A 149 -16.62 -27.71 -1.54
C GLN A 149 -17.91 -27.02 -1.07
N LYS A 150 -17.99 -26.67 0.22
CA LYS A 150 -19.17 -25.97 0.77
C LYS A 150 -19.26 -24.54 0.27
N LEU A 151 -18.15 -23.81 0.22
CA LEU A 151 -18.11 -22.46 -0.32
C LEU A 151 -18.37 -22.44 -1.84
N GLY A 152 -18.08 -23.53 -2.54
CA GLY A 152 -18.28 -23.66 -3.99
C GLY A 152 -17.12 -23.13 -4.82
N VAL A 153 -15.91 -23.03 -4.25
CA VAL A 153 -14.70 -22.57 -4.94
C VAL A 153 -13.93 -23.76 -5.53
N LYS A 154 -13.33 -23.55 -6.71
CA LYS A 154 -12.52 -24.56 -7.39
C LYS A 154 -11.01 -24.38 -7.17
N TRP A 155 -10.60 -23.29 -6.51
CA TRP A 155 -9.20 -22.97 -6.31
C TRP A 155 -8.85 -22.68 -4.84
N TYR A 156 -7.59 -22.94 -4.49
CA TYR A 156 -6.98 -22.53 -3.24
C TYR A 156 -5.53 -22.08 -3.45
N THR A 157 -4.90 -21.54 -2.42
CA THR A 157 -3.49 -21.15 -2.46
C THR A 157 -2.76 -21.62 -1.22
N ALA A 158 -1.52 -22.06 -1.34
CA ALA A 158 -0.73 -22.54 -0.19
C ALA A 158 0.77 -22.34 -0.40
N CYS A 159 1.55 -22.43 0.67
CA CYS A 159 2.99 -22.65 0.61
C CYS A 159 3.38 -24.02 1.19
N ASP A 160 4.66 -24.36 1.08
CA ASP A 160 5.21 -25.57 1.65
C ASP A 160 4.98 -25.70 3.18
N ARG A 161 5.19 -24.62 3.95
CA ARG A 161 5.02 -24.62 5.41
C ARG A 161 3.55 -24.54 5.88
N ASP A 162 2.61 -24.29 4.98
CA ASP A 162 1.18 -24.50 5.26
C ASP A 162 0.84 -25.98 5.34
N PHE A 163 1.55 -26.81 4.56
CA PHE A 163 1.28 -28.26 4.45
C PHE A 163 1.98 -29.08 5.51
N SER A 164 3.15 -28.67 5.98
CA SER A 164 3.93 -29.42 6.96
C SER A 164 4.73 -28.48 7.85
N PRO A 165 4.95 -28.83 9.13
CA PRO A 165 5.97 -28.15 9.91
C PRO A 165 7.35 -28.52 9.37
N GLU A 166 8.35 -27.83 9.88
CA GLU A 166 9.74 -28.20 9.68
C GLU A 166 10.20 -29.23 10.72
N PHE A 167 11.12 -30.10 10.33
CA PHE A 167 11.68 -31.15 11.16
C PHE A 167 13.19 -30.99 11.32
N ASP A 168 13.80 -31.82 12.16
CA ASP A 168 15.21 -31.69 12.56
C ASP A 168 16.18 -31.81 11.39
N THR A 169 15.78 -32.53 10.33
CA THR A 169 16.59 -32.69 9.12
C THR A 169 15.85 -32.28 7.85
N TRP A 170 16.63 -31.89 6.85
CA TRP A 170 16.13 -31.58 5.51
C TRP A 170 15.39 -32.77 4.88
N ASP A 171 15.95 -33.97 4.99
CA ASP A 171 15.37 -35.18 4.40
C ASP A 171 14.05 -35.56 5.07
N GLU A 172 13.97 -35.43 6.40
CA GLU A 172 12.72 -35.65 7.13
C GLU A 172 11.64 -34.63 6.75
N THR A 173 12.02 -33.35 6.67
CA THR A 173 11.12 -32.28 6.20
C THR A 173 10.62 -32.58 4.79
N CYS A 174 11.52 -32.99 3.88
CA CYS A 174 11.16 -33.34 2.51
C CYS A 174 10.20 -34.53 2.43
N ARG A 175 10.43 -35.57 3.24
CA ARG A 175 9.58 -36.77 3.31
C ARG A 175 8.16 -36.43 3.75
N HIS A 176 8.02 -35.59 4.78
CA HIS A 176 6.71 -35.17 5.27
C HIS A 176 5.98 -34.21 4.31
N LEU A 177 6.71 -33.31 3.64
CA LEU A 177 6.14 -32.52 2.54
C LEU A 177 5.63 -33.41 1.41
N ASP A 178 6.35 -34.49 1.05
CA ASP A 178 5.91 -35.42 0.01
C ASP A 178 4.66 -36.20 0.40
N GLU A 179 4.55 -36.61 1.66
CA GLU A 179 3.35 -37.23 2.25
C GLU A 179 2.14 -36.31 2.15
N MET A 180 2.29 -35.03 2.53
CA MET A 180 1.22 -34.05 2.48
C MET A 180 0.81 -33.68 1.05
N VAL A 181 1.77 -33.61 0.12
CA VAL A 181 1.46 -33.43 -1.31
C VAL A 181 0.71 -34.63 -1.88
N ASN A 182 1.03 -35.85 -1.46
CA ASN A 182 0.27 -37.03 -1.89
C ASN A 182 -1.18 -36.97 -1.40
N MET A 183 -1.40 -36.57 -0.15
CA MET A 183 -2.74 -36.36 0.39
C MET A 183 -3.50 -35.25 -0.35
N ALA A 184 -2.86 -34.10 -0.58
CA ALA A 184 -3.45 -33.00 -1.35
C ALA A 184 -3.84 -33.47 -2.76
N CYS A 185 -2.97 -34.18 -3.48
CA CYS A 185 -3.28 -34.75 -4.79
C CYS A 185 -4.48 -35.70 -4.77
N GLN A 186 -4.65 -36.50 -3.71
CA GLN A 186 -5.82 -37.37 -3.55
C GLN A 186 -7.11 -36.55 -3.34
N LEU A 187 -7.07 -35.56 -2.46
CA LEU A 187 -8.21 -34.66 -2.21
C LEU A 187 -8.58 -33.84 -3.46
N GLN A 188 -7.58 -33.33 -4.20
CA GLN A 188 -7.80 -32.67 -5.50
C GLN A 188 -8.52 -33.57 -6.50
N LYS A 189 -8.15 -34.86 -6.57
CA LYS A 189 -8.83 -35.83 -7.44
C LYS A 189 -10.28 -36.09 -7.02
N GLN A 190 -10.54 -36.14 -5.71
CA GLN A 190 -11.88 -36.39 -5.16
C GLN A 190 -12.83 -35.21 -5.33
N THR A 191 -12.31 -33.98 -5.21
CA THR A 191 -13.11 -32.75 -5.12
C THR A 191 -13.08 -31.91 -6.38
N GLY A 192 -12.08 -32.09 -7.24
CA GLY A 192 -11.82 -31.25 -8.41
C GLY A 192 -11.17 -29.90 -8.08
N VAL A 193 -10.97 -29.57 -6.80
CA VAL A 193 -10.30 -28.33 -6.35
C VAL A 193 -8.81 -28.39 -6.69
N LYS A 194 -8.20 -27.26 -7.07
CA LYS A 194 -6.79 -27.18 -7.51
C LYS A 194 -6.08 -25.96 -6.94
N PRO A 195 -4.74 -25.97 -6.80
CA PRO A 195 -4.02 -24.78 -6.37
C PRO A 195 -3.96 -23.76 -7.51
N LEU A 196 -4.48 -22.56 -7.28
CA LEU A 196 -4.24 -21.43 -8.18
C LEU A 196 -2.77 -21.03 -8.14
N TYR A 197 -2.18 -20.98 -6.95
CA TYR A 197 -0.74 -20.85 -6.78
C TYR A 197 -0.19 -21.74 -5.67
N PHE A 198 1.11 -22.04 -5.79
CA PHE A 198 1.93 -22.56 -4.69
C PHE A 198 3.13 -21.64 -4.43
N SER A 199 3.76 -21.73 -3.26
CA SER A 199 4.87 -20.86 -2.86
C SER A 199 5.82 -21.55 -1.87
N ALA A 200 6.91 -20.87 -1.50
CA ALA A 200 7.82 -21.25 -0.43
C ALA A 200 7.77 -20.21 0.70
N ASP A 201 7.59 -20.64 1.95
CA ASP A 201 7.75 -19.76 3.12
C ASP A 201 9.24 -19.57 3.43
N LEU A 202 9.78 -18.46 2.97
CA LEU A 202 11.17 -18.04 3.20
C LEU A 202 11.28 -16.92 4.23
N PHE A 203 10.37 -16.87 5.22
CA PHE A 203 10.31 -15.75 6.14
C PHE A 203 9.95 -16.08 7.60
N SER A 204 9.26 -17.19 7.84
CA SER A 204 8.81 -17.56 9.18
C SER A 204 9.93 -18.15 10.03
N HIS A 205 10.77 -19.02 9.45
CA HIS A 205 11.83 -19.69 10.20
C HIS A 205 12.94 -18.69 10.63
N PRO A 206 13.48 -18.75 11.86
CA PRO A 206 14.50 -17.81 12.36
C PRO A 206 15.74 -17.66 11.48
N ARG A 207 16.10 -18.70 10.71
CA ARG A 207 17.20 -18.66 9.74
C ARG A 207 17.07 -17.51 8.74
N TYR A 208 15.84 -17.09 8.40
CA TYR A 208 15.56 -16.02 7.44
C TYR A 208 15.51 -14.63 8.07
N MET A 209 15.85 -14.48 9.37
CA MET A 209 15.79 -13.19 10.07
C MET A 209 16.63 -12.09 9.41
N ASN A 210 17.64 -12.43 8.59
CA ASN A 210 18.52 -11.51 7.87
C ASN A 210 18.32 -11.51 6.33
N GLY A 211 17.24 -12.15 5.86
CA GLY A 211 16.93 -12.34 4.44
C GLY A 211 16.90 -13.81 4.09
N ALA A 212 16.38 -14.13 2.91
CA ALA A 212 16.48 -15.43 2.29
C ALA A 212 17.44 -15.32 1.10
N SER A 213 16.97 -14.77 -0.01
CA SER A 213 17.79 -14.55 -1.20
C SER A 213 18.76 -13.38 -1.05
N SER A 214 18.46 -12.44 -0.15
CA SER A 214 19.35 -11.34 0.20
C SER A 214 20.11 -11.62 1.49
N ASN A 215 20.16 -12.86 2.00
CA ASN A 215 20.88 -13.12 3.25
C ASN A 215 22.40 -12.85 3.07
N PRO A 216 23.07 -12.18 4.02
CA PRO A 216 24.53 -12.02 3.99
C PRO A 216 25.30 -13.34 4.13
N ASP A 217 24.66 -14.38 4.67
CA ASP A 217 25.23 -15.74 4.80
C ASP A 217 24.83 -16.61 3.61
N ALA A 218 25.84 -17.04 2.84
CA ALA A 218 25.67 -17.91 1.68
C ALA A 218 25.03 -19.27 2.02
N ASN A 219 25.20 -19.78 3.25
CA ASN A 219 24.56 -21.03 3.66
C ASN A 219 23.04 -20.88 3.76
N ILE A 220 22.56 -19.72 4.23
CA ILE A 220 21.13 -19.42 4.28
C ILE A 220 20.57 -19.21 2.87
N TYR A 221 21.33 -18.54 2.00
CA TYR A 221 20.98 -18.42 0.58
C TYR A 221 20.82 -19.80 -0.08
N ALA A 222 21.77 -20.71 0.15
CA ALA A 222 21.72 -22.08 -0.36
C ALA A 222 20.51 -22.85 0.18
N TYR A 223 20.21 -22.73 1.48
CA TYR A 223 19.03 -23.34 2.09
C TYR A 223 17.73 -22.79 1.45
N ALA A 224 17.62 -21.47 1.26
CA ALA A 224 16.48 -20.85 0.59
C ALA A 224 16.28 -21.40 -0.83
N CYS A 225 17.37 -21.54 -1.61
CA CYS A 225 17.32 -22.12 -2.94
C CYS A 225 16.87 -23.59 -2.92
N ALA A 226 17.32 -24.40 -1.96
CA ALA A 226 16.87 -25.78 -1.78
C ALA A 226 15.36 -25.85 -1.49
N GLN A 227 14.85 -24.95 -0.64
CA GLN A 227 13.42 -24.85 -0.33
C GLN A 227 12.59 -24.39 -1.53
N VAL A 228 13.03 -23.39 -2.30
CA VAL A 228 12.37 -23.00 -3.55
C VAL A 228 12.34 -24.15 -4.55
N LYS A 229 13.44 -24.88 -4.71
CA LYS A 229 13.50 -26.07 -5.58
C LYS A 229 12.47 -27.12 -5.14
N LYS A 230 12.39 -27.44 -3.85
CA LYS A 230 11.41 -28.40 -3.33
C LYS A 230 9.97 -27.91 -3.56
N ALA A 231 9.69 -26.65 -3.27
CA ALA A 231 8.37 -26.05 -3.49
C ALA A 231 7.98 -26.06 -4.99
N LEU A 232 8.92 -25.89 -5.92
CA LEU A 232 8.67 -26.02 -7.36
C LEU A 232 8.33 -27.45 -7.77
N ASP A 233 8.98 -28.47 -7.19
CA ASP A 233 8.59 -29.87 -7.42
C ASP A 233 7.16 -30.13 -6.93
N MET A 234 6.84 -29.61 -5.74
CA MET A 234 5.51 -29.72 -5.14
C MET A 234 4.47 -29.03 -6.02
N ALA A 235 4.73 -27.79 -6.45
CA ALA A 235 3.87 -27.03 -7.35
C ALA A 235 3.60 -27.79 -8.65
N LYS A 236 4.63 -28.42 -9.24
CA LYS A 236 4.48 -29.27 -10.42
C LYS A 236 3.58 -30.49 -10.13
N ARG A 237 3.81 -31.20 -9.03
CA ARG A 237 3.02 -32.40 -8.66
C ARG A 237 1.57 -32.07 -8.36
N LEU A 238 1.32 -30.93 -7.71
CA LEU A 238 -0.01 -30.42 -7.41
C LEU A 238 -0.71 -29.82 -8.64
N ASN A 239 0.04 -29.60 -9.73
CA ASN A 239 -0.39 -28.90 -10.93
C ASN A 239 -0.90 -27.48 -10.61
N ALA A 240 -0.12 -26.73 -9.84
CA ALA A 240 -0.40 -25.33 -9.54
C ALA A 240 -0.30 -24.48 -10.82
N GLU A 241 -1.21 -23.53 -11.00
CA GLU A 241 -1.22 -22.69 -12.20
C GLU A 241 -0.18 -21.56 -12.16
N ASN A 242 0.23 -21.18 -10.94
CA ASN A 242 1.18 -20.11 -10.69
C ASN A 242 2.14 -20.50 -9.56
N PHE A 243 3.31 -19.87 -9.51
CA PHE A 243 4.21 -19.92 -8.35
C PHE A 243 4.51 -18.51 -7.89
N VAL A 244 4.20 -18.22 -6.62
CA VAL A 244 4.35 -16.88 -6.04
C VAL A 244 5.67 -16.80 -5.29
N PHE A 245 6.36 -15.69 -5.48
CA PHE A 245 7.50 -15.24 -4.70
C PHE A 245 7.04 -14.07 -3.84
N PHE A 246 7.12 -14.25 -2.52
CA PHE A 246 6.86 -13.20 -1.55
C PHE A 246 7.99 -13.27 -0.52
N HIS A 247 8.83 -12.23 -0.54
CA HIS A 247 10.09 -12.22 0.22
C HIS A 247 10.13 -11.11 1.25
N PRO A 248 9.27 -11.16 2.28
CA PRO A 248 9.15 -10.07 3.23
C PRO A 248 10.39 -9.86 4.11
N ARG A 249 11.33 -10.82 4.12
CA ARG A 249 12.63 -10.69 4.79
C ARG A 249 13.74 -10.18 3.88
N ASP A 250 13.56 -10.19 2.56
CA ASP A 250 14.56 -9.69 1.60
C ASP A 250 14.45 -8.17 1.47
N GLY A 251 15.31 -7.51 2.23
CA GLY A 251 15.22 -6.10 2.56
C GLY A 251 16.10 -5.80 3.75
N TYR A 252 15.83 -4.70 4.45
CA TYR A 252 16.66 -4.29 5.58
C TYR A 252 15.90 -3.53 6.66
N GLN A 253 16.52 -3.51 7.85
CA GLN A 253 16.14 -2.60 8.93
C GLN A 253 16.97 -1.30 8.87
N HIS A 254 18.26 -1.42 8.58
CA HIS A 254 19.17 -0.28 8.43
C HIS A 254 20.05 -0.42 7.18
N PRO A 255 20.16 0.62 6.34
CA PRO A 255 20.90 0.55 5.07
C PRO A 255 22.42 0.36 5.27
N HIS A 256 23.02 0.93 6.32
CA HIS A 256 24.47 0.83 6.59
C HIS A 256 24.97 -0.60 6.91
N ARG A 257 24.05 -1.56 7.12
CA ARG A 257 24.40 -2.99 7.34
C ARG A 257 24.30 -3.83 6.07
N ARG A 258 24.06 -3.20 4.93
CA ARG A 258 23.63 -3.86 3.70
C ARG A 258 24.43 -3.37 2.51
N HIS A 259 24.58 -4.26 1.53
CA HIS A 259 25.11 -3.89 0.24
C HIS A 259 23.97 -3.99 -0.77
N TRP A 260 23.20 -2.91 -0.90
CA TRP A 260 21.93 -2.88 -1.62
C TRP A 260 21.95 -3.59 -2.98
N PHE A 261 22.87 -3.18 -3.86
CA PHE A 261 22.90 -3.72 -5.22
C PHE A 261 23.30 -5.21 -5.25
N ARG A 262 24.13 -5.66 -4.29
CA ARG A 262 24.51 -7.07 -4.15
C ARG A 262 23.31 -7.90 -3.71
N ASP A 263 22.57 -7.40 -2.74
CA ASP A 263 21.34 -8.02 -2.22
C ASP A 263 20.29 -8.19 -3.34
N MET A 264 20.03 -7.12 -4.11
CA MET A 264 19.15 -7.19 -5.28
C MET A 264 19.68 -8.16 -6.35
N SER A 265 21.00 -8.19 -6.59
CA SER A 265 21.61 -9.10 -7.56
C SER A 265 21.46 -10.56 -7.14
N HIS A 266 21.57 -10.88 -5.85
CA HIS A 266 21.36 -12.23 -5.32
C HIS A 266 19.90 -12.68 -5.44
N LEU A 267 18.95 -11.78 -5.12
CA LEU A 267 17.51 -12.01 -5.33
C LEU A 267 17.21 -12.28 -6.81
N ALA A 268 17.71 -11.45 -7.71
CA ALA A 268 17.57 -11.64 -9.16
C ALA A 268 18.22 -12.95 -9.64
N PHE A 269 19.36 -13.33 -9.08
CA PHE A 269 20.01 -14.60 -9.41
C PHE A 269 19.20 -15.81 -8.96
N MET A 270 18.55 -15.75 -7.78
CA MET A 270 17.62 -16.79 -7.34
C MET A 270 16.45 -16.94 -8.33
N TYR A 271 15.89 -15.83 -8.81
CA TYR A 271 14.85 -15.86 -9.84
C TYR A 271 15.29 -16.49 -11.14
N ARG A 272 16.52 -16.21 -11.60
CA ARG A 272 17.09 -16.86 -12.78
C ARG A 272 17.22 -18.36 -12.59
N MET A 273 17.74 -18.81 -11.44
CA MET A 273 17.83 -20.22 -11.10
C MET A 273 16.45 -20.89 -11.06
N ALA A 274 15.45 -20.22 -10.47
CA ALA A 274 14.07 -20.72 -10.45
C ALA A 274 13.49 -20.86 -11.86
N CYS A 275 13.75 -19.90 -12.77
CA CYS A 275 13.31 -19.97 -14.16
C CYS A 275 13.97 -21.16 -14.89
N GLN A 276 15.29 -21.32 -14.75
CA GLN A 276 16.02 -22.46 -15.31
C GLN A 276 15.50 -23.78 -14.76
N TYR A 277 15.22 -23.84 -13.46
CA TYR A 277 14.72 -25.05 -12.82
C TYR A 277 13.30 -25.40 -13.26
N ARG A 278 12.41 -24.40 -13.37
CA ARG A 278 11.07 -24.56 -13.92
C ARG A 278 11.11 -25.23 -15.30
N GLU A 279 11.98 -24.76 -16.19
CA GLU A 279 12.14 -25.38 -17.52
C GLU A 279 12.70 -26.78 -17.43
N LYS A 280 13.74 -27.00 -16.60
CA LYS A 280 14.35 -28.32 -16.37
C LYS A 280 13.34 -29.37 -15.93
N ILE A 281 12.42 -29.00 -15.04
CA ILE A 281 11.38 -29.92 -14.56
C ILE A 281 10.12 -29.89 -15.45
N GLY A 282 10.04 -29.05 -16.48
CA GLY A 282 8.84 -28.92 -17.31
C GLY A 282 7.61 -28.41 -16.56
N TYR A 283 7.79 -27.58 -15.52
CA TYR A 283 6.70 -26.88 -14.87
C TYR A 283 6.26 -25.68 -15.75
N ARG A 284 4.96 -25.45 -15.89
CA ARG A 284 4.40 -24.43 -16.80
C ARG A 284 3.72 -23.27 -16.07
N GLY A 285 3.74 -23.25 -14.75
CA GLY A 285 3.10 -22.19 -13.98
C GLY A 285 3.75 -20.82 -14.19
N GLN A 286 2.94 -19.78 -14.18
CA GLN A 286 3.39 -18.39 -14.26
C GLN A 286 4.06 -18.00 -12.93
N PHE A 287 5.24 -17.37 -13.01
CA PHE A 287 5.87 -16.81 -11.82
C PHE A 287 5.28 -15.43 -11.49
N LEU A 288 5.04 -15.20 -10.21
CA LEU A 288 4.44 -13.98 -9.70
C LEU A 288 5.30 -13.44 -8.56
N ILE A 289 5.51 -12.13 -8.53
CA ILE A 289 6.08 -11.44 -7.36
C ILE A 289 4.95 -10.68 -6.67
N GLN A 290 4.88 -10.78 -5.35
CA GLN A 290 3.98 -9.96 -4.53
C GLN A 290 4.76 -8.78 -3.93
N PRO A 291 4.62 -7.55 -4.47
CA PRO A 291 5.29 -6.39 -3.90
C PRO A 291 4.73 -6.04 -2.53
N LYS A 292 5.60 -5.60 -1.62
CA LYS A 292 5.23 -5.05 -0.31
C LYS A 292 6.33 -4.09 0.16
N PRO A 293 6.00 -2.88 0.63
CA PRO A 293 7.00 -1.85 0.92
C PRO A 293 7.82 -2.13 2.19
N HIS A 294 7.17 -2.66 3.21
CA HIS A 294 7.73 -2.93 4.54
C HIS A 294 6.86 -3.97 5.27
N ASP A 295 7.16 -4.25 6.55
CA ASP A 295 6.48 -5.23 7.43
C ASP A 295 6.76 -6.71 7.02
N PRO A 296 7.74 -7.39 7.64
CA PRO A 296 8.41 -7.10 8.91
C PRO A 296 9.73 -6.32 8.77
N ARG A 297 10.18 -6.00 7.55
CA ARG A 297 11.35 -5.13 7.31
C ARG A 297 10.94 -3.68 7.35
N ARG A 298 11.87 -2.77 7.69
CA ARG A 298 11.70 -1.33 7.46
C ARG A 298 11.59 -1.01 5.97
N HIS A 299 12.30 -1.75 5.12
CA HIS A 299 12.21 -1.66 3.67
C HIS A 299 12.39 -3.04 3.06
N GLN A 300 11.48 -3.44 2.16
CA GLN A 300 11.60 -4.62 1.32
C GLN A 300 11.91 -4.18 -0.13
N TYR A 301 12.85 -4.87 -0.79
CA TYR A 301 13.39 -4.42 -2.09
C TYR A 301 12.33 -4.38 -3.20
N GLU A 302 11.42 -5.34 -3.20
CA GLU A 302 10.25 -5.41 -4.10
C GLU A 302 9.09 -4.63 -3.46
N SER A 303 9.25 -3.32 -3.36
CA SER A 303 8.40 -2.45 -2.52
C SER A 303 7.01 -2.19 -3.11
N ASP A 304 6.96 -1.87 -4.40
CA ASP A 304 5.73 -1.54 -5.13
C ASP A 304 5.77 -2.05 -6.58
N ALA A 305 4.69 -1.81 -7.34
CA ALA A 305 4.59 -2.29 -8.71
C ALA A 305 5.73 -1.73 -9.59
N MET A 306 6.01 -0.43 -9.49
CA MET A 306 7.02 0.24 -10.33
C MET A 306 8.44 -0.24 -10.01
N SER A 307 8.80 -0.29 -8.74
CA SER A 307 10.13 -0.71 -8.26
C SER A 307 10.39 -2.17 -8.63
N THR A 308 9.38 -3.02 -8.46
CA THR A 308 9.46 -4.44 -8.86
C THR A 308 9.62 -4.59 -10.37
N MET A 309 8.86 -3.84 -11.18
CA MET A 309 9.01 -3.86 -12.65
C MET A 309 10.38 -3.34 -13.10
N HIS A 310 10.91 -2.30 -12.45
CA HIS A 310 12.24 -1.80 -12.73
C HIS A 310 13.29 -2.87 -12.46
N MET A 311 13.26 -3.51 -11.28
CA MET A 311 14.16 -4.60 -10.93
C MET A 311 14.08 -5.74 -11.96
N LEU A 312 12.86 -6.17 -12.32
CA LEU A 312 12.68 -7.23 -13.32
C LEU A 312 13.30 -6.87 -14.67
N ARG A 313 13.09 -5.65 -15.17
CA ARG A 313 13.67 -5.19 -16.44
C ARG A 313 15.19 -5.04 -16.37
N HIS A 314 15.70 -4.48 -15.28
CA HIS A 314 17.14 -4.29 -15.08
C HIS A 314 17.88 -5.63 -15.14
N PHE A 315 17.32 -6.67 -14.53
CA PHE A 315 17.89 -8.01 -14.53
C PHE A 315 17.35 -8.93 -15.65
N GLY A 316 16.62 -8.42 -16.64
CA GLY A 316 16.14 -9.21 -17.79
C GLY A 316 15.20 -10.37 -17.44
N LEU A 317 14.35 -10.18 -16.43
CA LEU A 317 13.40 -11.16 -15.88
C LEU A 317 11.94 -10.85 -16.23
N GLU A 318 11.66 -9.70 -16.86
CA GLU A 318 10.30 -9.19 -17.09
C GLU A 318 9.42 -10.11 -17.95
N LYS A 319 10.04 -10.98 -18.76
CA LYS A 319 9.32 -11.95 -19.60
C LYS A 319 8.85 -13.19 -18.82
N ASN A 320 9.44 -13.45 -17.65
CA ASN A 320 9.16 -14.64 -16.87
C ASN A 320 8.18 -14.39 -15.72
N PHE A 321 8.01 -13.13 -15.31
CA PHE A 321 7.27 -12.75 -14.12
C PHE A 321 6.09 -11.83 -14.44
N LYS A 322 5.06 -11.91 -13.61
CA LYS A 322 3.97 -10.93 -13.48
C LYS A 322 3.85 -10.50 -12.01
N LEU A 323 3.00 -9.54 -11.72
CA LEU A 323 2.79 -9.01 -10.38
C LEU A 323 1.50 -9.54 -9.75
N TYR A 324 1.59 -9.83 -8.45
CA TYR A 324 0.49 -10.11 -7.55
C TYR A 324 0.27 -8.90 -6.64
N ILE A 325 -0.76 -8.10 -6.92
CA ILE A 325 -1.02 -6.87 -6.17
C ILE A 325 -1.96 -7.14 -5.00
N LYS A 326 -1.61 -6.59 -3.83
CA LYS A 326 -2.37 -6.73 -2.59
C LYS A 326 -2.72 -5.34 -2.02
N PRO A 327 -3.96 -5.11 -1.55
CA PRO A 327 -4.41 -3.81 -1.06
C PRO A 327 -3.52 -3.23 0.05
N ALA A 328 -3.18 -4.04 1.05
CA ALA A 328 -2.38 -3.61 2.18
C ALA A 328 -1.02 -3.03 1.76
N SER A 329 -0.37 -3.61 0.74
CA SER A 329 0.91 -3.11 0.22
C SER A 329 0.80 -1.66 -0.28
N SER A 330 -0.25 -1.35 -1.04
CA SER A 330 -0.50 0.00 -1.54
C SER A 330 -0.88 0.96 -0.42
N CYS A 331 -1.75 0.54 0.50
CA CYS A 331 -2.22 1.36 1.62
C CYS A 331 -1.08 1.75 2.58
N MET A 332 -0.11 0.86 2.79
CA MET A 332 1.08 1.14 3.61
C MET A 332 1.95 2.26 3.02
N MET A 333 1.82 2.58 1.74
CA MET A 333 2.48 3.72 1.09
C MET A 333 1.56 4.95 0.98
N GLY A 334 0.41 4.96 1.66
CA GLY A 334 -0.59 6.03 1.56
C GLY A 334 -1.33 6.06 0.21
N ARG A 335 -1.29 4.97 -0.56
CA ARG A 335 -1.94 4.86 -1.87
C ARG A 335 -3.20 4.01 -1.75
N THR A 336 -4.11 4.19 -2.69
CA THR A 336 -5.27 3.31 -2.82
C THR A 336 -4.87 2.03 -3.57
N TYR A 337 -5.60 0.94 -3.37
CA TYR A 337 -5.31 -0.37 -4.00
C TYR A 337 -5.33 -0.31 -5.53
N GLU A 338 -6.23 0.51 -6.08
CA GLU A 338 -6.43 0.76 -7.50
C GLU A 338 -5.16 1.25 -8.19
N HIS A 339 -4.31 1.99 -7.48
CA HIS A 339 -3.08 2.56 -8.05
C HIS A 339 -2.15 1.46 -8.57
N ASP A 340 -1.69 0.56 -7.70
CA ASP A 340 -0.73 -0.47 -8.11
C ASP A 340 -1.35 -1.48 -9.08
N ALA A 341 -2.65 -1.75 -8.95
CA ALA A 341 -3.38 -2.58 -9.91
C ALA A 341 -3.43 -1.93 -11.30
N TYR A 342 -3.73 -0.63 -11.38
CA TYR A 342 -3.75 0.14 -12.62
C TYR A 342 -2.36 0.25 -13.24
N VAL A 343 -1.33 0.53 -12.43
CA VAL A 343 0.06 0.61 -12.88
C VAL A 343 0.51 -0.74 -13.47
N ALA A 344 0.31 -1.85 -12.75
CA ALA A 344 0.65 -3.17 -13.25
C ALA A 344 -0.13 -3.53 -14.54
N ASN A 345 -1.39 -3.12 -14.64
CA ASN A 345 -2.22 -3.29 -15.83
C ASN A 345 -1.71 -2.49 -17.04
N ALA A 346 -1.33 -1.23 -16.85
CA ALA A 346 -0.83 -0.34 -17.90
C ALA A 346 0.42 -0.91 -18.58
N PHE A 347 1.27 -1.60 -17.81
CA PHE A 347 2.45 -2.31 -18.33
C PHE A 347 2.19 -3.77 -18.72
N ARG A 348 0.93 -4.23 -18.67
CA ARG A 348 0.50 -5.62 -18.97
C ARG A 348 1.20 -6.68 -18.12
N LEU A 349 1.59 -6.31 -16.89
CA LEU A 349 2.25 -7.18 -15.93
C LEU A 349 1.36 -7.58 -14.74
N LEU A 350 0.11 -7.11 -14.65
CA LEU A 350 -0.83 -7.60 -13.64
C LEU A 350 -1.18 -9.09 -13.88
N GLY A 351 -0.81 -9.95 -12.94
CA GLY A 351 -1.00 -11.40 -13.03
C GLY A 351 -1.90 -11.99 -11.96
N MET A 352 -2.07 -11.34 -10.81
CA MET A 352 -2.90 -11.82 -9.71
C MET A 352 -3.35 -10.63 -8.84
N LEU A 353 -4.51 -10.76 -8.21
CA LEU A 353 -5.06 -9.77 -7.29
C LEU A 353 -5.42 -10.43 -5.96
N ASP A 354 -5.18 -9.72 -4.85
CA ASP A 354 -5.70 -10.13 -3.53
C ASP A 354 -7.06 -9.45 -3.35
N ALA A 355 -8.08 -10.24 -3.12
CA ALA A 355 -9.44 -9.81 -2.86
C ALA A 355 -9.69 -9.54 -1.37
N SER A 356 -8.65 -9.18 -0.61
CA SER A 356 -8.79 -8.60 0.72
C SER A 356 -9.10 -7.10 0.66
N ASP A 357 -9.11 -6.46 1.82
CA ASP A 357 -9.14 -5.03 2.02
C ASP A 357 -8.17 -4.68 3.18
N SER A 358 -7.92 -3.39 3.40
CA SER A 358 -7.05 -2.91 4.47
C SER A 358 -7.62 -1.65 5.11
N ASN A 359 -7.56 -1.57 6.44
CA ASN A 359 -7.97 -0.36 7.14
C ASN A 359 -6.91 0.72 6.88
N ARG A 360 -7.34 1.89 6.37
CA ARG A 360 -6.43 2.96 5.93
C ARG A 360 -5.76 3.67 7.11
N GLU A 361 -6.38 3.57 8.28
CA GLU A 361 -5.90 4.13 9.54
C GLU A 361 -4.77 3.30 10.15
N VAL A 362 -4.54 2.07 9.66
CA VAL A 362 -3.55 1.14 10.20
C VAL A 362 -2.38 1.01 9.23
N GLN A 363 -1.18 1.40 9.68
CA GLN A 363 0.06 1.27 8.89
C GLN A 363 0.65 -0.16 8.95
N GLY A 364 -0.13 -1.14 8.48
CA GLY A 364 0.25 -2.56 8.46
C GLY A 364 -0.73 -3.43 7.67
N THR A 365 -0.53 -4.74 7.70
CA THR A 365 -1.42 -5.69 7.00
C THR A 365 -2.65 -6.04 7.82
N SER A 366 -3.72 -5.27 7.71
CA SER A 366 -5.02 -5.63 8.33
C SER A 366 -5.64 -6.86 7.69
N ASP A 367 -5.45 -7.04 6.37
CA ASP A 367 -5.96 -8.16 5.58
C ASP A 367 -7.42 -8.50 5.91
N CYS A 368 -8.32 -7.53 5.91
CA CYS A 368 -9.73 -7.79 6.21
C CYS A 368 -10.48 -8.28 4.95
N HIS A 369 -11.67 -8.85 5.12
CA HIS A 369 -12.52 -9.24 4.00
C HIS A 369 -13.03 -8.02 3.23
N ALA A 370 -13.07 -8.10 1.90
CA ALA A 370 -13.42 -6.97 1.06
C ALA A 370 -14.89 -6.57 1.18
N LYS A 371 -15.12 -5.29 1.45
CA LYS A 371 -16.44 -4.68 1.63
C LYS A 371 -16.63 -3.39 0.85
N ASP A 372 -15.54 -2.80 0.32
CA ASP A 372 -15.62 -1.60 -0.51
C ASP A 372 -16.00 -1.91 -1.97
N SER A 373 -17.27 -1.71 -2.28
CA SER A 373 -17.79 -1.85 -3.66
C SER A 373 -17.22 -0.83 -4.64
N ARG A 374 -16.84 0.37 -4.18
CA ARG A 374 -16.31 1.44 -5.06
C ARG A 374 -14.95 1.02 -5.60
N GLY A 375 -14.01 0.69 -4.72
CA GLY A 375 -12.68 0.25 -5.11
C GLY A 375 -12.72 -1.06 -5.89
N ALA A 376 -13.53 -2.04 -5.46
CA ALA A 376 -13.71 -3.27 -6.21
C ALA A 376 -14.21 -3.03 -7.64
N THR A 377 -15.10 -2.05 -7.87
CA THR A 377 -15.58 -1.69 -9.23
C THR A 377 -14.45 -1.17 -10.10
N TYR A 378 -13.55 -0.34 -9.55
CA TYR A 378 -12.38 0.15 -10.28
C TYR A 378 -11.39 -0.98 -10.59
N ILE A 379 -11.13 -1.88 -9.64
CA ILE A 379 -10.30 -3.07 -9.87
C ILE A 379 -10.89 -3.92 -11.00
N MET A 380 -12.20 -4.18 -10.98
CA MET A 380 -12.86 -4.94 -12.04
C MET A 380 -12.83 -4.24 -13.39
N LYS A 381 -12.87 -2.90 -13.44
CA LYS A 381 -12.61 -2.14 -14.67
C LYS A 381 -11.22 -2.48 -15.23
N CYS A 382 -10.17 -2.39 -14.41
CA CYS A 382 -8.80 -2.73 -14.83
C CYS A 382 -8.71 -4.18 -15.35
N VAL A 383 -9.38 -5.12 -14.68
CA VAL A 383 -9.39 -6.53 -15.09
C VAL A 383 -10.10 -6.73 -16.43
N ILE A 384 -11.25 -6.09 -16.65
CA ILE A 384 -11.96 -6.18 -17.93
C ILE A 384 -11.15 -5.54 -19.06
N GLU A 385 -10.53 -4.38 -18.83
CA GLU A 385 -9.65 -3.71 -19.81
C GLU A 385 -8.38 -4.52 -20.14
N GLN A 386 -7.96 -5.42 -19.25
CA GLN A 386 -6.93 -6.42 -19.54
C GLN A 386 -7.43 -7.65 -20.30
N ASN A 387 -8.75 -7.83 -20.41
CA ASN A 387 -9.38 -9.09 -20.80
C ASN A 387 -9.10 -10.25 -19.80
N GLY A 388 -8.99 -9.92 -18.52
CA GLY A 388 -8.75 -10.86 -17.42
C GLY A 388 -7.28 -10.96 -16.98
N ILE A 389 -7.04 -11.77 -15.94
CA ILE A 389 -5.74 -11.93 -15.28
C ILE A 389 -5.17 -13.36 -15.38
N GLN A 390 -5.58 -14.11 -16.40
CA GLN A 390 -5.13 -15.50 -16.60
C GLN A 390 -3.59 -15.60 -16.76
N PRO A 391 -2.95 -16.68 -16.26
CA PRO A 391 -3.54 -17.83 -15.55
C PRO A 391 -3.81 -17.60 -14.05
N GLY A 392 -3.59 -16.39 -13.53
CA GLY A 392 -3.95 -16.05 -12.16
C GLY A 392 -5.45 -15.79 -11.97
N GLY A 393 -5.77 -15.14 -10.86
CA GLY A 393 -7.12 -14.95 -10.37
C GLY A 393 -7.15 -14.05 -9.13
N PHE A 394 -8.20 -14.22 -8.33
CA PHE A 394 -8.45 -13.45 -7.12
C PHE A 394 -8.23 -14.33 -5.89
N VAL A 395 -7.22 -14.00 -5.11
CA VAL A 395 -6.94 -14.68 -3.85
C VAL A 395 -7.88 -14.12 -2.79
N LEU A 396 -8.66 -14.96 -2.13
CA LEU A 396 -9.48 -14.58 -0.97
C LEU A 396 -8.56 -14.49 0.25
N GLY A 397 -7.79 -13.40 0.32
CA GLY A 397 -6.77 -13.17 1.34
C GLY A 397 -7.27 -12.50 2.61
N GLY A 398 -8.58 -12.28 2.77
CA GLY A 398 -9.15 -11.77 4.02
C GLY A 398 -8.95 -12.76 5.18
N ARG A 399 -8.48 -12.25 6.31
CA ARG A 399 -8.46 -12.91 7.62
C ARG A 399 -9.75 -12.55 8.36
N LEU A 400 -10.21 -13.48 9.18
CA LEU A 400 -11.24 -13.16 10.16
C LEU A 400 -10.67 -12.21 11.21
N ALA A 401 -11.52 -11.34 11.74
CA ALA A 401 -11.18 -10.58 12.93
C ALA A 401 -10.85 -11.52 14.10
N ARG A 402 -10.05 -11.04 15.05
CA ARG A 402 -9.64 -11.82 16.23
C ARG A 402 -10.86 -12.33 17.01
N GLU A 403 -11.87 -11.49 17.13
CA GLU A 403 -13.14 -11.72 17.83
C GLU A 403 -14.15 -12.56 17.02
N SER A 404 -13.95 -12.72 15.71
CA SER A 404 -14.76 -13.59 14.84
C SER A 404 -14.17 -14.99 14.80
N PHE A 405 -14.41 -15.76 15.85
CA PHE A 405 -13.69 -17.01 16.11
C PHE A 405 -14.48 -18.29 15.76
N GLU A 406 -15.75 -18.22 15.38
CA GLU A 406 -16.53 -19.42 15.08
C GLU A 406 -16.19 -19.96 13.67
N PRO A 407 -16.28 -21.29 13.42
CA PRO A 407 -16.04 -21.85 12.08
C PRO A 407 -16.92 -21.24 10.99
N LYS A 408 -18.17 -20.90 11.33
CA LYS A 408 -19.13 -20.33 10.38
C LYS A 408 -18.72 -18.93 9.89
N ASP A 409 -17.94 -18.20 10.69
CA ASP A 409 -17.46 -16.86 10.33
C ASP A 409 -16.56 -16.89 9.10
N LEU A 410 -15.84 -18.00 8.88
CA LEU A 410 -15.09 -18.22 7.64
C LEU A 410 -16.01 -18.08 6.43
N PHE A 411 -17.22 -18.64 6.46
CA PHE A 411 -18.17 -18.50 5.36
C PHE A 411 -18.67 -17.07 5.22
N HIS A 412 -19.06 -16.41 6.30
CA HIS A 412 -19.53 -15.02 6.24
C HIS A 412 -18.51 -14.07 5.60
N GLY A 413 -17.23 -14.15 6.02
CA GLY A 413 -16.17 -13.30 5.49
C GLY A 413 -15.88 -13.53 4.00
N HIS A 414 -15.80 -14.81 3.60
CA HIS A 414 -15.59 -15.15 2.20
C HIS A 414 -16.82 -14.79 1.35
N ILE A 415 -18.03 -14.90 1.93
CA ILE A 415 -19.27 -14.54 1.24
C ILE A 415 -19.32 -13.04 0.94
N LEU A 416 -19.07 -12.23 1.97
CA LEU A 416 -18.95 -10.77 1.85
C LEU A 416 -17.98 -10.37 0.72
N THR A 417 -16.80 -10.98 0.69
CA THR A 417 -15.76 -10.68 -0.29
C THR A 417 -16.22 -11.01 -1.72
N MET A 418 -16.66 -12.25 -1.95
CA MET A 418 -17.00 -12.73 -3.29
C MET A 418 -18.24 -12.02 -3.85
N ASP A 419 -19.26 -11.73 -3.03
CA ASP A 419 -20.43 -10.95 -3.47
C ASP A 419 -20.07 -9.48 -3.78
N THR A 420 -19.18 -8.86 -2.99
CA THR A 420 -18.70 -7.50 -3.25
C THR A 420 -18.05 -7.42 -4.63
N TYR A 421 -17.14 -8.35 -4.94
CA TYR A 421 -16.47 -8.39 -6.24
C TYR A 421 -17.41 -8.82 -7.39
N ALA A 422 -18.35 -9.73 -7.15
CA ALA A 422 -19.34 -10.13 -8.16
C ALA A 422 -20.24 -8.96 -8.57
N ARG A 423 -20.69 -8.15 -7.60
CA ARG A 423 -21.42 -6.91 -7.87
C ARG A 423 -20.55 -5.91 -8.64
N ALA A 424 -19.31 -5.70 -8.18
CA ALA A 424 -18.36 -4.82 -8.84
C ALA A 424 -18.07 -5.20 -10.29
N LEU A 425 -18.01 -6.49 -10.62
CA LEU A 425 -17.85 -6.97 -12.00
C LEU A 425 -19.01 -6.54 -12.89
N LYS A 426 -20.26 -6.66 -12.40
CA LYS A 426 -21.45 -6.19 -13.13
C LYS A 426 -21.42 -4.68 -13.36
N SER A 427 -21.09 -3.91 -12.32
CA SER A 427 -20.96 -2.45 -12.41
C SER A 427 -19.86 -2.03 -13.40
N ALA A 428 -18.69 -2.65 -13.33
CA ALA A 428 -17.58 -2.38 -14.24
C ALA A 428 -17.91 -2.76 -15.69
N ALA A 429 -18.56 -3.90 -15.91
CA ALA A 429 -19.00 -4.33 -17.23
C ALA A 429 -20.01 -3.35 -17.84
N LYS A 430 -20.99 -2.87 -17.05
CA LYS A 430 -21.95 -1.86 -17.50
C LYS A 430 -21.25 -0.55 -17.87
N MET A 431 -20.34 -0.08 -17.01
CA MET A 431 -19.56 1.13 -17.24
C MET A 431 -18.74 1.08 -18.53
N ILE A 432 -18.11 -0.06 -18.80
CA ILE A 432 -17.33 -0.26 -20.03
C ILE A 432 -18.25 -0.36 -21.26
N SER A 433 -19.36 -1.08 -21.15
CA SER A 433 -20.32 -1.24 -22.24
C SER A 433 -20.95 0.10 -22.67
N ASP A 434 -21.25 0.98 -21.73
CA ASP A 434 -21.85 2.29 -22.05
C ASP A 434 -20.84 3.24 -22.72
N GLY A 435 -19.53 2.99 -22.51
CA GLY A 435 -18.44 3.73 -23.12
C GLY A 435 -18.35 5.21 -22.72
N ILE A 436 -19.11 5.66 -21.72
CA ILE A 436 -19.17 7.08 -21.31
C ILE A 436 -17.79 7.57 -20.90
N PHE A 437 -17.14 6.89 -19.94
CA PHE A 437 -15.80 7.26 -19.46
C PHE A 437 -14.77 7.30 -20.60
N ASN A 438 -14.82 6.34 -21.53
CA ASN A 438 -13.90 6.31 -22.66
C ASN A 438 -14.11 7.49 -23.63
N ARG A 439 -15.37 7.87 -23.89
CA ARG A 439 -15.69 9.07 -24.70
C ARG A 439 -15.16 10.34 -24.04
N TYR A 440 -15.39 10.50 -22.74
CA TYR A 440 -14.91 11.66 -21.99
C TYR A 440 -13.38 11.71 -21.92
N LEU A 441 -12.70 10.57 -21.74
CA LEU A 441 -11.23 10.51 -21.78
C LEU A 441 -10.72 10.88 -23.18
N THR A 442 -11.33 10.33 -24.24
CA THR A 442 -10.96 10.65 -25.63
C THR A 442 -11.11 12.14 -25.92
N GLN A 443 -12.17 12.77 -25.41
CA GLN A 443 -12.39 14.21 -25.55
C GLN A 443 -11.35 15.02 -24.76
N ARG A 444 -11.03 14.60 -23.52
CA ARG A 444 -10.02 15.26 -22.68
C ARG A 444 -8.63 15.32 -23.32
N TYR A 445 -8.25 14.27 -24.06
CA TYR A 445 -6.96 14.19 -24.76
C TYR A 445 -7.06 14.55 -26.26
N ILE A 446 -8.13 15.23 -26.70
CA ILE A 446 -8.39 15.46 -28.14
C ILE A 446 -7.31 16.30 -28.83
N SER A 447 -6.64 17.19 -28.08
CA SER A 447 -5.58 18.06 -28.60
C SER A 447 -4.38 17.28 -29.14
N TYR A 448 -4.14 16.06 -28.65
CA TYR A 448 -3.09 15.17 -29.16
C TYR A 448 -3.39 14.63 -30.57
N LYS A 449 -4.60 14.84 -31.10
CA LYS A 449 -4.93 14.58 -32.52
C LYS A 449 -4.58 15.74 -33.47
N SER A 450 -4.21 16.91 -32.93
CA SER A 450 -3.75 18.06 -33.72
C SER A 450 -2.40 17.78 -34.40
N ALA A 451 -1.94 18.69 -35.26
CA ALA A 451 -0.64 18.56 -35.93
C ALA A 451 0.52 18.48 -34.93
N ILE A 452 0.61 19.41 -33.96
CA ILE A 452 1.66 19.38 -32.93
C ILE A 452 1.48 18.16 -32.00
N GLY A 453 0.24 17.87 -31.60
CA GLY A 453 -0.09 16.78 -30.70
C GLY A 453 0.34 15.41 -31.23
N LYS A 454 0.09 15.14 -32.51
CA LYS A 454 0.53 13.90 -33.18
C LYS A 454 2.04 13.78 -33.21
N ARG A 455 2.77 14.89 -33.38
CA ARG A 455 4.23 14.86 -33.37
C ARG A 455 4.79 14.55 -32.00
N ILE A 456 4.17 15.08 -30.95
CA ILE A 456 4.50 14.77 -29.55
C ILE A 456 4.26 13.28 -29.27
N GLU A 457 3.07 12.76 -29.57
CA GLU A 457 2.73 11.33 -29.40
C GLU A 457 3.70 10.40 -30.14
N ASN A 458 4.07 10.80 -31.36
CA ASN A 458 5.01 10.04 -32.18
C ASN A 458 6.49 10.31 -31.83
N LYS A 459 6.78 11.08 -30.77
CA LYS A 459 8.14 11.39 -30.30
C LYS A 459 9.03 12.01 -31.39
N SER A 460 8.44 12.84 -32.23
CA SER A 460 9.08 13.46 -33.41
C SER A 460 9.08 14.99 -33.35
N CYS A 461 8.54 15.58 -32.28
CA CYS A 461 8.58 17.01 -32.03
C CYS A 461 9.88 17.39 -31.34
N THR A 462 10.44 18.56 -31.67
CA THR A 462 11.57 19.17 -30.95
C THR A 462 11.10 20.31 -30.05
N PHE A 463 11.99 20.80 -29.16
CA PHE A 463 11.69 21.96 -28.34
C PHE A 463 11.54 23.24 -29.17
N GLU A 464 12.33 23.42 -30.23
CA GLU A 464 12.24 24.57 -31.15
C GLU A 464 10.87 24.61 -31.84
N GLU A 465 10.34 23.46 -32.24
CA GLU A 465 9.03 23.36 -32.87
C GLU A 465 7.89 23.66 -31.90
N CYS A 466 8.03 23.23 -30.63
CA CYS A 466 7.11 23.64 -29.57
C CYS A 466 7.15 25.16 -29.34
N GLU A 467 8.34 25.76 -29.33
CA GLU A 467 8.49 27.20 -29.15
C GLU A 467 7.86 27.99 -30.31
N VAL A 468 8.12 27.60 -31.56
CA VAL A 468 7.48 28.19 -32.75
C VAL A 468 5.96 28.02 -32.69
N TYR A 469 5.48 26.86 -32.24
CA TYR A 469 4.05 26.63 -32.06
C TYR A 469 3.45 27.60 -31.04
N VAL A 470 4.05 27.76 -29.87
CA VAL A 470 3.57 28.67 -28.81
C VAL A 470 3.65 30.14 -29.26
N LYS A 471 4.75 30.57 -29.88
CA LYS A 471 4.88 31.93 -30.45
C LYS A 471 3.77 32.27 -31.44
N LYS A 472 3.29 31.27 -32.19
CA LYS A 472 2.21 31.42 -33.17
C LYS A 472 0.80 31.35 -32.55
N HIS A 473 0.58 30.50 -31.55
CA HIS A 473 -0.77 30.22 -31.03
C HIS A 473 -1.09 30.93 -29.71
N GLY A 474 -0.09 31.51 -29.04
CA GLY A 474 -0.25 32.22 -27.77
C GLY A 474 -0.48 31.30 -26.58
N GLU A 475 -0.97 31.89 -25.49
CA GLU A 475 -1.19 31.22 -24.21
C GLU A 475 -2.31 30.16 -24.33
N PRO A 476 -2.07 28.90 -23.90
CA PRO A 476 -3.14 27.89 -23.86
C PRO A 476 -4.19 28.23 -22.81
N LYS A 477 -5.46 27.93 -23.10
CA LYS A 477 -6.55 28.11 -22.14
C LYS A 477 -6.55 26.96 -21.13
N ALA A 478 -6.58 27.29 -19.83
CA ALA A 478 -6.85 26.31 -18.79
C ALA A 478 -8.30 25.78 -18.88
N GLU A 479 -8.47 24.46 -18.88
CA GLU A 479 -9.77 23.79 -18.90
C GLU A 479 -10.06 23.11 -17.55
N SER A 480 -11.31 23.18 -17.10
CA SER A 480 -11.72 22.49 -15.88
C SER A 480 -11.63 20.97 -16.07
N PRO A 481 -11.08 20.23 -15.10
CA PRO A 481 -11.05 18.78 -15.16
C PRO A 481 -12.44 18.15 -14.88
N HIS A 482 -13.40 18.95 -14.39
CA HIS A 482 -14.73 18.54 -13.96
C HIS A 482 -14.72 17.36 -12.97
N TYR A 483 -13.80 17.35 -12.00
CA TYR A 483 -13.54 16.20 -11.12
C TYR A 483 -14.82 15.59 -10.50
N GLU A 484 -15.66 16.42 -9.88
CA GLU A 484 -16.89 15.99 -9.20
C GLU A 484 -17.89 15.35 -10.18
N HIS A 485 -17.90 15.80 -11.44
CA HIS A 485 -18.71 15.19 -12.49
C HIS A 485 -18.27 13.74 -12.79
N TRP A 486 -16.96 13.47 -12.82
CA TRP A 486 -16.44 12.11 -13.01
C TRP A 486 -16.78 11.21 -11.83
N GLU A 487 -16.62 11.71 -10.60
CA GLU A 487 -16.95 10.95 -9.40
C GLU A 487 -18.45 10.66 -9.31
N ASN A 488 -19.31 11.61 -9.70
CA ASN A 488 -20.75 11.41 -9.75
C ASN A 488 -21.18 10.43 -10.85
N MET A 489 -20.54 10.48 -12.03
CA MET A 489 -20.73 9.46 -13.06
C MET A 489 -20.32 8.07 -12.54
N PHE A 490 -19.24 7.97 -11.77
CA PHE A 490 -18.78 6.68 -11.25
C PHE A 490 -19.73 6.13 -10.17
N ASN A 491 -20.21 7.01 -9.29
CA ASN A 491 -21.25 6.70 -8.29
C ASN A 491 -22.49 6.04 -8.89
N TYR A 492 -22.95 6.54 -10.03
CA TYR A 492 -24.07 5.96 -10.76
C TYR A 492 -23.87 4.45 -11.02
N TYR A 493 -22.69 4.03 -11.48
CA TYR A 493 -22.38 2.62 -11.75
C TYR A 493 -22.18 1.79 -10.49
N VAL A 494 -21.55 2.36 -9.46
CA VAL A 494 -21.26 1.64 -8.20
C VAL A 494 -22.57 1.29 -7.48
N TRP A 495 -23.50 2.23 -7.37
CA TRP A 495 -24.73 2.05 -6.59
C TRP A 495 -25.93 1.57 -7.38
N GLY A 496 -25.91 1.66 -8.71
CA GLY A 496 -26.96 1.12 -9.56
C GLY A 496 -27.08 -0.40 -9.47
N THR A 497 -28.25 -0.91 -9.86
CA THR A 497 -28.56 -2.34 -9.98
C THR A 497 -28.52 -2.74 -11.44
N TRP A 498 -27.71 -3.75 -11.77
CA TRP A 498 -27.47 -4.14 -13.16
C TRP A 498 -27.85 -5.61 -13.36
N ALA A 499 -28.89 -5.85 -14.15
CA ALA A 499 -29.14 -7.15 -14.73
C ALA A 499 -28.31 -7.28 -16.02
N CYS A 500 -27.67 -8.43 -16.23
CA CYS A 500 -27.01 -8.71 -17.50
C CYS A 500 -28.08 -8.94 -18.58
N SER A 501 -28.18 -8.06 -19.58
CA SER A 501 -28.99 -8.35 -20.77
C SER A 501 -28.31 -9.48 -21.56
N GLY A 502 -28.96 -10.64 -21.62
CA GLY A 502 -28.50 -11.85 -22.31
C GLY A 502 -28.43 -11.75 -23.85
N THR A 503 -28.28 -10.55 -24.40
CA THR A 503 -28.02 -10.37 -25.83
C THR A 503 -26.52 -10.21 -26.01
N GLY A 504 -25.87 -11.23 -26.58
CA GLY A 504 -24.51 -11.11 -27.07
C GLY A 504 -24.38 -9.87 -27.96
N ILE A 505 -23.62 -8.88 -27.51
CA ILE A 505 -23.30 -7.70 -28.31
C ILE A 505 -22.03 -8.02 -29.07
N GLY A 506 -22.11 -7.82 -30.39
CA GLY A 506 -21.16 -8.26 -31.39
C GLY A 506 -19.71 -7.99 -31.01
N ILE A 507 -18.90 -9.03 -31.22
CA ILE A 507 -17.47 -8.93 -31.42
C ILE A 507 -17.25 -7.82 -32.46
N MET A 508 -16.87 -6.62 -32.01
CA MET A 508 -16.21 -5.67 -32.90
C MET A 508 -14.92 -6.38 -33.29
N GLN A 509 -14.91 -6.92 -34.52
CA GLN A 509 -13.75 -7.61 -35.06
C GLN A 509 -12.52 -6.74 -34.82
N ARG A 510 -11.50 -7.33 -34.19
CA ARG A 510 -10.15 -6.75 -34.16
C ARG A 510 -9.80 -6.26 -35.56
N PRO A 511 -9.21 -5.08 -35.76
CA PRO A 511 -8.55 -4.81 -37.02
C PRO A 511 -7.47 -5.88 -37.17
N ARG A 512 -7.58 -6.66 -38.25
CA ARG A 512 -6.54 -7.61 -38.65
C ARG A 512 -5.21 -6.87 -38.77
N SER A 513 -4.16 -7.57 -38.38
CA SER A 513 -2.76 -7.27 -38.67
C SER A 513 -2.58 -6.53 -40.00
N PHE A 514 -2.03 -5.32 -39.96
CA PHE A 514 -1.47 -4.69 -41.14
C PHE A 514 -0.19 -5.43 -41.52
N SER A 515 -0.30 -6.36 -42.46
CA SER A 515 0.81 -6.70 -43.34
C SER A 515 1.04 -5.52 -44.31
N LYS A 516 2.30 -5.32 -44.65
CA LYS A 516 2.78 -4.38 -45.68
C LYS A 516 1.91 -4.48 -46.94
N ASP A 517 1.43 -3.35 -47.45
CA ASP A 517 1.68 -2.94 -48.84
C ASP A 517 1.24 -1.51 -49.12
N LYS A 518 2.01 -0.87 -50.00
CA LYS A 518 1.88 0.51 -50.48
C LYS A 518 0.65 0.64 -51.38
N HIS A 519 -0.19 1.66 -51.19
CA HIS A 519 -0.57 2.63 -52.22
C HIS A 519 -1.53 3.70 -51.69
N SER A 520 -1.44 4.86 -52.37
CA SER A 520 -2.07 6.16 -52.15
C SER A 520 -3.58 6.14 -51.90
N PHE A 521 -4.06 7.01 -50.99
CA PHE A 521 -5.40 7.58 -51.11
C PHE A 521 -5.43 9.03 -50.60
N ASP A 522 -5.72 9.93 -51.54
CA ASP A 522 -6.09 11.32 -51.36
C ASP A 522 -7.60 11.45 -51.07
N LYS A 523 -7.95 12.54 -50.38
CA LYS A 523 -9.29 13.15 -50.20
C LYS A 523 -10.33 12.37 -49.36
N TYR A 524 -10.64 12.93 -48.18
CA TYR A 524 -11.99 12.83 -47.61
C TYR A 524 -12.51 14.18 -47.10
N ASP A 525 -13.75 14.41 -47.50
CA ASP A 525 -14.63 15.56 -47.40
C ASP A 525 -15.07 15.87 -45.95
N SER A 526 -14.87 17.12 -45.55
CA SER A 526 -15.30 17.69 -44.27
C SER A 526 -16.68 18.32 -44.41
N SER A 527 -17.74 17.52 -44.43
CA SER A 527 -19.11 18.06 -44.40
C SER A 527 -20.12 17.10 -43.76
N ARG A 528 -19.95 16.79 -42.47
CA ARG A 528 -21.01 16.20 -41.62
C ARG A 528 -20.67 16.26 -40.13
N TYR A 529 -20.64 17.46 -39.56
CA TYR A 529 -20.81 17.64 -38.12
C TYR A 529 -21.88 18.70 -37.89
N GLY A 530 -23.08 18.21 -37.55
CA GLY A 530 -24.26 19.01 -37.27
C GLY A 530 -24.14 19.73 -35.93
N LYS A 531 -24.53 20.99 -35.98
CA LYS A 531 -24.70 21.95 -34.89
C LYS A 531 -25.58 21.39 -33.75
N TYR A 532 -25.08 21.45 -32.52
CA TYR A 532 -25.91 21.71 -31.34
C TYR A 532 -25.31 22.91 -30.60
N GLY A 533 -25.81 24.09 -30.97
CA GLY A 533 -25.51 25.35 -30.29
C GLY A 533 -26.55 25.61 -29.20
N TYR A 534 -26.06 26.04 -28.04
CA TYR A 534 -26.84 26.57 -26.93
C TYR A 534 -27.68 27.77 -27.37
N GLY A 535 -28.99 27.71 -27.13
CA GLY A 535 -29.92 28.83 -27.34
C GLY A 535 -30.28 29.50 -26.01
N TYR A 536 -29.69 30.66 -25.75
CA TYR A 536 -30.27 31.65 -24.84
C TYR A 536 -31.48 32.28 -25.56
N GLY A 537 -32.66 32.13 -24.99
CA GLY A 537 -33.90 32.72 -25.51
C GLY A 537 -34.05 34.15 -25.02
N ASP A 538 -33.90 35.09 -25.95
CA ASP A 538 -34.29 36.49 -25.78
C ASP A 538 -35.81 36.61 -26.05
N ARG A 539 -36.56 37.16 -25.09
CA ARG A 539 -37.98 37.53 -25.26
C ARG A 539 -38.14 39.00 -24.90
N SER A 540 -38.17 39.83 -25.93
CA SER A 540 -38.71 41.18 -25.88
C SER A 540 -40.23 41.18 -25.72
N SER A 541 -40.76 41.76 -24.64
CA SER A 541 -41.95 42.64 -24.71
C SER A 541 -42.28 43.32 -23.37
N SER A 542 -42.29 44.66 -23.44
CA SER A 542 -43.21 45.60 -22.78
C SER A 542 -42.96 46.11 -21.35
N ARG A 543 -42.99 47.47 -21.29
CA ARG A 543 -43.39 48.40 -20.21
C ARG A 543 -42.36 48.89 -19.18
N GLN A 544 -41.90 50.12 -19.47
CA GLN A 544 -42.10 51.38 -18.71
C GLN A 544 -41.36 51.66 -17.38
N GLN A 545 -40.79 52.88 -17.34
CA GLN A 545 -40.29 53.71 -16.20
C GLN A 545 -38.91 53.29 -15.64
N GLY A 546 -37.92 54.16 -15.38
CA GLY A 546 -37.76 55.61 -15.43
C GLY A 546 -36.53 56.01 -14.58
N TYR A 547 -35.81 57.09 -14.96
CA TYR A 547 -34.74 57.82 -14.22
C TYR A 547 -33.39 57.08 -14.01
N GLY A 548 -32.18 57.67 -14.09
CA GLY A 548 -31.61 59.00 -14.35
C GLY A 548 -30.07 58.84 -14.19
N MET A 549 -29.24 59.22 -15.17
CA MET A 549 -28.45 60.48 -15.31
C MET A 549 -27.20 60.64 -14.41
N TYR A 550 -26.10 61.08 -15.06
CA TYR A 550 -24.75 61.54 -14.62
C TYR A 550 -23.67 60.43 -14.42
N GLY A 551 -22.52 60.35 -15.11
CA GLY A 551 -21.63 61.31 -15.80
C GLY A 551 -20.55 61.82 -14.82
N GLY A 552 -19.22 61.84 -15.02
CA GLY A 552 -18.23 61.48 -16.05
C GLY A 552 -16.83 61.99 -15.59
N TYR A 553 -15.75 61.59 -16.29
CA TYR A 553 -14.36 62.14 -16.34
C TYR A 553 -13.40 61.91 -15.12
N GLU A 554 -12.25 61.20 -15.27
CA GLU A 554 -10.88 61.64 -15.70
C GLU A 554 -10.24 62.71 -14.78
N ALA A 555 -8.95 62.77 -14.41
CA ALA A 555 -7.72 61.97 -14.49
C ALA A 555 -6.66 62.65 -13.57
N ASP A 556 -5.50 62.00 -13.38
CA ASP A 556 -4.16 62.59 -13.15
C ASP A 556 -3.60 63.00 -11.75
N ARG A 557 -2.39 62.45 -11.49
CA ARG A 557 -1.12 63.01 -10.92
C ARG A 557 -0.77 62.97 -9.41
N TYR A 558 0.30 62.20 -9.16
CA TYR A 558 1.60 62.53 -8.53
C TYR A 558 1.72 63.14 -7.09
N GLN A 559 2.44 62.37 -6.27
CA GLN A 559 3.22 62.57 -5.01
C GLN A 559 4.00 63.90 -4.80
N PRO A 560 4.80 64.11 -3.71
CA PRO A 560 4.75 63.65 -2.28
C PRO A 560 5.14 64.78 -1.26
N GLY A 561 5.18 64.52 0.07
CA GLY A 561 5.92 65.38 1.00
C GLY A 561 5.82 65.15 2.52
N SER A 562 7.00 64.90 3.12
CA SER A 562 7.55 65.45 4.39
C SER A 562 7.14 64.97 5.81
N TYR A 563 8.04 64.20 6.41
CA TYR A 563 8.75 64.31 7.72
C TYR A 563 8.23 65.21 8.87
N GLY A 564 8.35 64.69 10.12
CA GLY A 564 8.55 65.52 11.33
C GLY A 564 8.44 64.83 12.71
N PHE A 565 9.60 64.45 13.29
CA PHE A 565 10.06 64.56 14.70
C PHE A 565 9.27 64.04 15.94
N GLY A 566 10.01 63.36 16.86
CA GLY A 566 10.08 63.76 18.28
C GLY A 566 10.18 62.70 19.40
N GLY A 567 11.43 62.35 19.80
CA GLY A 567 12.01 62.15 21.16
C GLY A 567 11.29 61.44 22.33
N TYR A 568 12.01 60.58 23.09
CA TYR A 568 12.68 60.88 24.39
C TYR A 568 13.25 59.63 25.11
N ASP A 569 14.39 59.84 25.79
CA ASP A 569 15.24 58.93 26.58
C ASP A 569 14.65 58.35 27.88
N ALA A 570 15.24 57.24 28.41
CA ALA A 570 15.87 57.20 29.75
C ALA A 570 16.53 55.84 30.12
N ASP A 571 17.78 55.94 30.59
CA ASP A 571 18.64 54.94 31.26
C ASP A 571 18.07 54.28 32.53
N ASN A 572 18.50 53.03 32.86
CA ASN A 572 19.33 52.75 34.05
C ASN A 572 19.80 51.27 34.22
N ARG A 573 20.78 51.11 35.11
CA ARG A 573 21.83 50.09 35.20
C ARG A 573 21.68 49.04 36.34
N TYR A 574 22.53 48.00 36.26
CA TYR A 574 23.13 47.11 37.30
C TYR A 574 22.49 45.73 37.63
N GLY A 575 23.29 44.66 37.51
CA GLY A 575 23.09 43.28 38.07
C GLY A 575 23.50 43.17 39.56
N PRO A 576 23.91 42.00 40.15
CA PRO A 576 24.20 40.66 39.57
C PRO A 576 23.77 39.39 40.41
N MET A 577 23.97 38.20 39.80
CA MET A 577 24.31 36.84 40.33
C MET A 577 23.44 36.05 41.36
N GLY A 578 23.22 34.75 41.06
CA GLY A 578 23.04 33.67 42.06
C GLY A 578 22.46 32.33 41.53
N TYR A 579 23.24 31.25 41.54
CA TYR A 579 22.88 29.87 41.13
C TYR A 579 22.07 29.08 42.18
N GLY A 580 21.22 28.14 41.75
CA GLY A 580 20.69 27.06 42.61
C GLY A 580 19.77 26.05 41.89
N TYR A 581 20.18 24.78 41.82
CA TYR A 581 19.43 23.63 41.29
C TYR A 581 18.29 23.17 42.23
N GLY A 582 17.14 22.77 41.67
CA GLY A 582 16.06 22.10 42.38
C GLY A 582 15.23 21.21 41.45
N SER A 583 15.26 19.90 41.70
CA SER A 583 14.47 18.85 41.07
C SER A 583 13.04 18.81 41.58
N ASP A 584 12.04 18.54 40.73
CA ASP A 584 10.81 17.88 41.18
C ASP A 584 10.08 17.09 40.07
N ARG A 585 9.65 15.89 40.44
CA ARG A 585 8.75 14.99 39.68
C ARG A 585 7.31 15.31 40.08
N TYR A 586 6.37 15.31 39.15
CA TYR A 586 4.97 15.05 39.47
C TYR A 586 4.25 14.15 38.45
N ASP A 587 3.56 13.17 39.05
CA ASP A 587 2.71 12.10 38.54
C ASP A 587 1.29 12.65 38.27
N ALA A 588 0.73 12.42 37.08
CA ALA A 588 -0.62 12.87 36.72
C ALA A 588 -1.57 11.68 36.57
N ARG A 589 -2.42 11.50 37.58
CA ARG A 589 -3.60 10.62 37.54
C ARG A 589 -4.77 11.33 36.87
N THR A 590 -5.44 10.57 36.00
CA THR A 590 -6.74 10.81 35.39
C THR A 590 -7.86 11.21 36.36
N GLN A 591 -8.62 12.26 36.00
CA GLN A 591 -10.07 12.36 36.24
C GLN A 591 -10.73 13.02 35.03
N GLY A 592 -11.75 12.37 34.48
CA GLY A 592 -12.60 12.93 33.44
C GLY A 592 -13.78 13.73 34.00
N TYR A 593 -14.33 14.61 33.17
CA TYR A 593 -15.72 15.06 33.27
C TYR A 593 -16.24 15.45 31.88
N SER A 594 -17.51 15.11 31.65
CA SER A 594 -18.29 15.25 30.43
C SER A 594 -19.20 16.49 30.45
N GLY A 595 -19.43 17.12 29.29
CA GLY A 595 -20.78 17.53 28.85
C GLY A 595 -21.13 19.04 28.75
N TYR A 596 -21.92 19.35 27.70
CA TYR A 596 -22.68 20.57 27.36
C TYR A 596 -21.89 21.73 26.69
N GLY A 597 -22.28 22.39 25.59
CA GLY A 597 -23.49 22.41 24.76
C GLY A 597 -24.00 23.85 24.53
N MET A 598 -24.15 24.25 23.24
CA MET A 598 -24.91 25.40 22.65
C MET A 598 -24.23 26.72 22.21
N ASP A 599 -24.20 26.90 20.87
CA ASP A 599 -24.79 27.96 20.01
C ASP A 599 -24.75 29.48 20.35
N GLY A 600 -24.28 30.27 19.37
CA GLY A 600 -25.02 31.44 18.83
C GLY A 600 -24.32 32.83 18.69
N TYR A 601 -24.04 33.24 17.44
CA TYR A 601 -24.10 34.60 16.78
C TYR A 601 -23.53 35.86 17.49
N MET A 602 -22.83 36.85 16.89
CA MET A 602 -22.88 37.60 15.61
C MET A 602 -21.46 38.13 15.29
N ASP A 603 -20.92 38.12 14.07
CA ASP A 603 -21.16 38.98 12.89
C ASP A 603 -20.93 40.50 13.09
N THR A 604 -19.76 40.98 12.64
CA THR A 604 -19.59 42.31 12.02
C THR A 604 -18.59 42.19 10.86
N GLY A 605 -19.11 42.16 9.64
CA GLY A 605 -18.31 42.21 8.42
C GLY A 605 -17.71 43.59 8.10
N MET A 606 -16.56 43.56 7.43
CA MET A 606 -16.25 44.45 6.30
C MET A 606 -15.39 43.70 5.27
N ASP A 607 -15.99 43.54 4.09
CA ASP A 607 -15.39 43.34 2.76
C ASP A 607 -14.24 44.35 2.50
N GLN A 608 -13.18 44.13 1.72
CA GLN A 608 -13.15 43.60 0.35
C GLN A 608 -11.68 43.38 -0.14
N LYS A 609 -11.45 42.26 -0.86
CA LYS A 609 -10.53 42.01 -2.01
C LYS A 609 -9.04 42.43 -1.95
N VAL A 610 -8.13 41.44 -1.98
CA VAL A 610 -7.17 41.17 -3.09
C VAL A 610 -6.84 39.66 -3.09
N THR A 611 -6.77 39.10 -4.29
CA THR A 611 -6.42 37.73 -4.70
C THR A 611 -4.99 37.28 -4.38
N GLY A 612 -4.78 35.97 -4.13
CA GLY A 612 -3.61 35.26 -4.69
C GLY A 612 -2.71 34.47 -3.73
N MET A 613 -2.63 33.16 -3.99
CA MET A 613 -1.48 32.24 -3.87
C MET A 613 -0.80 31.99 -2.51
N GLU A 614 -0.88 30.71 -2.10
CA GLU A 614 0.20 29.82 -1.65
C GLU A 614 1.49 30.44 -1.11
N VAL A 615 1.87 30.09 0.13
CA VAL A 615 3.27 29.75 0.43
C VAL A 615 3.31 28.55 1.39
N MET A 616 3.69 27.40 0.84
CA MET A 616 4.37 26.33 1.57
C MET A 616 5.64 26.91 2.19
N VAL A 617 5.84 26.77 3.49
CA VAL A 617 7.19 26.92 4.07
C VAL A 617 7.87 25.56 4.01
N VAL A 618 8.81 25.47 3.09
CA VAL A 618 9.81 24.42 2.95
C VAL A 618 10.74 24.49 4.16
N MET A 619 10.76 23.45 5.00
CA MET A 619 11.89 23.22 5.91
C MET A 619 12.77 22.12 5.31
N GLY A 620 13.82 22.56 4.62
CA GLY A 620 14.93 21.73 4.16
C GLY A 620 16.24 22.29 4.70
N VAL A 621 16.89 21.49 5.54
CA VAL A 621 18.32 21.48 5.88
C VAL A 621 18.84 22.58 6.82
N ILE A 622 18.88 22.28 8.12
CA ILE A 622 20.14 22.22 8.91
C ILE A 622 20.04 20.98 9.82
N GLY A 623 21.05 20.13 9.81
CA GLY A 623 21.11 18.91 10.62
C GLY A 623 21.27 19.19 12.11
N MET A 624 20.15 19.34 12.83
CA MET A 624 20.11 19.30 14.29
C MET A 624 19.02 18.30 14.73
N ASP A 625 19.36 17.45 15.70
CA ASP A 625 18.50 16.40 16.25
C ASP A 625 17.33 17.03 17.06
N PRO A 626 16.05 16.68 16.82
CA PRO A 626 14.91 17.34 17.49
C PRO A 626 14.79 17.08 19.00
N TRP A 627 15.71 16.32 19.60
CA TRP A 627 15.65 15.94 21.02
C TRP A 627 16.42 16.86 21.98
N ASP A 628 17.13 17.88 21.46
CA ASP A 628 17.88 18.86 22.26
C ASP A 628 17.24 20.26 22.29
N MET A 629 15.98 20.41 21.85
CA MET A 629 15.27 21.69 21.94
C MET A 629 14.53 21.85 23.27
N ASP A 630 15.09 22.69 24.14
CA ASP A 630 14.45 23.14 25.38
C ASP A 630 13.26 24.08 25.07
N MET A 631 12.04 23.59 25.28
CA MET A 631 10.78 24.24 24.89
C MET A 631 10.40 25.44 25.78
N GLU A 632 11.18 25.78 26.81
CA GLU A 632 10.94 26.97 27.65
C GLU A 632 11.38 28.29 27.00
N ARG A 633 12.19 28.28 25.93
CA ARG A 633 12.68 29.51 25.27
C ARG A 633 11.83 30.04 24.12
N ILE A 634 10.76 29.34 23.74
CA ILE A 634 9.86 29.80 22.65
C ILE A 634 8.79 30.77 23.18
N HIS A 635 8.61 30.91 24.50
CA HIS A 635 7.62 31.83 25.07
C HIS A 635 8.12 33.26 25.33
N ILE A 636 9.38 33.57 25.00
CA ILE A 636 9.95 34.92 25.08
C ILE A 636 10.53 35.29 23.72
N ALA A 637 9.69 35.34 22.70
CA ALA A 637 10.03 35.91 21.40
C ALA A 637 8.77 36.30 20.60
N GLN A 638 7.72 36.75 21.29
CA GLN A 638 6.48 37.22 20.66
C GLN A 638 6.25 38.73 20.80
N GLU A 639 7.14 39.44 21.48
CA GLU A 639 7.13 40.90 21.54
C GLU A 639 8.55 41.37 21.23
N GLU A 640 8.68 42.35 20.34
CA GLU A 640 9.93 42.92 19.78
C GLU A 640 10.54 42.19 18.56
N MET A 641 9.83 42.25 17.43
CA MET A 641 10.50 42.29 16.13
C MET A 641 11.00 43.72 15.88
N ASP A 642 12.27 43.97 16.20
CA ASP A 642 13.14 44.86 15.46
C ASP A 642 14.60 44.64 15.89
N ILE A 643 15.47 44.36 14.91
CA ILE A 643 16.94 44.40 15.00
C ILE A 643 17.60 43.38 15.96
N VAL A 644 17.80 42.13 15.50
CA VAL A 644 19.02 41.35 15.76
C VAL A 644 19.31 40.45 14.55
N VAL A 645 20.01 41.00 13.55
CA VAL A 645 20.71 40.22 12.52
C VAL A 645 22.16 40.72 12.52
N MET A 646 23.12 39.78 12.41
CA MET A 646 24.57 40.01 12.23
C MET A 646 25.50 40.03 13.47
N GLU A 647 25.35 39.13 14.46
CA GLU A 647 26.52 38.79 15.31
C GLU A 647 26.80 37.30 15.53
N TRP A 648 25.90 36.37 15.13
CA TRP A 648 26.08 34.94 15.45
C TRP A 648 26.60 34.06 14.29
N ILE A 649 26.95 34.64 13.13
CA ILE A 649 27.58 33.91 12.00
C ILE A 649 29.11 34.04 12.01
N VAL A 650 29.70 34.87 12.88
CA VAL A 650 31.16 35.12 12.89
C VAL A 650 31.94 34.09 13.71
N ILE A 651 31.31 33.32 14.61
CA ILE A 651 32.04 32.41 15.51
C ILE A 651 32.33 31.04 14.86
N ALA A 652 31.59 30.61 13.84
CA ALA A 652 31.82 29.30 13.19
C ALA A 652 32.90 29.32 12.09
N LEU A 653 33.40 30.48 11.69
CA LEU A 653 34.37 30.62 10.58
C LEU A 653 35.77 31.03 11.01
N GLN A 654 36.04 31.20 12.31
CA GLN A 654 37.38 31.46 12.83
C GLN A 654 38.20 30.20 13.15
N ASP A 655 37.55 29.03 13.26
CA ASP A 655 38.24 27.74 13.57
C ASP A 655 38.57 26.87 12.34
N MET A 656 38.32 27.36 11.12
CA MET A 656 38.86 26.76 9.89
C MET A 656 39.72 27.81 9.18
N GLY A 657 41.05 27.64 9.27
CA GLY A 657 42.03 28.58 8.73
C GLY A 657 41.83 28.87 7.25
N MET A 658 41.28 30.03 6.92
CA MET A 658 41.26 30.65 5.59
C MET A 658 41.46 32.17 5.73
N ALA A 659 42.66 32.55 6.16
CA ALA A 659 43.17 33.92 6.02
C ALA A 659 44.12 33.97 4.82
N LEU A 660 43.59 33.81 3.60
CA LEU A 660 44.28 34.12 2.35
C LEU A 660 43.23 34.27 1.25
N ILE A 661 43.44 35.27 0.39
CA ILE A 661 42.60 35.66 -0.76
C ILE A 661 41.46 36.63 -0.36
N GLY A 662 41.80 37.91 -0.19
CA GLY A 662 40.84 38.98 0.08
C GLY A 662 39.81 39.17 -1.04
N MET A 663 38.63 38.57 -0.88
CA MET A 663 37.46 38.76 -1.74
C MET A 663 36.32 39.41 -0.96
N ASP A 664 35.64 40.36 -1.59
CA ASP A 664 34.49 41.11 -1.07
C ASP A 664 33.22 40.24 -1.12
N LEU A 665 32.45 40.23 -0.03
CA LEU A 665 31.31 39.31 0.21
C LEU A 665 30.07 39.63 -0.64
N LYS A 666 30.08 40.72 -1.43
CA LYS A 666 28.91 41.19 -2.18
C LYS A 666 28.64 40.45 -3.49
N ASP A 667 29.60 39.71 -4.04
CA ASP A 667 29.44 39.04 -5.34
C ASP A 667 28.98 37.57 -5.24
N MET A 668 28.64 37.09 -4.05
CA MET A 668 28.07 35.74 -3.86
C MET A 668 26.54 35.76 -3.98
N VAL A 669 26.01 35.80 -5.20
CA VAL A 669 24.65 35.33 -5.49
C VAL A 669 24.73 34.01 -6.24
N MET A 670 24.13 32.99 -5.61
CA MET A 670 24.28 31.56 -5.86
C MET A 670 23.92 31.09 -7.27
N VAL A 671 24.85 30.36 -7.88
CA VAL A 671 24.52 29.23 -8.77
C VAL A 671 24.26 28.01 -7.88
N MET A 672 22.98 27.71 -7.60
CA MET A 672 22.60 26.42 -6.98
C MET A 672 22.68 25.32 -8.05
N ILE A 673 23.85 24.70 -8.18
CA ILE A 673 23.98 23.38 -8.79
C ILE A 673 23.73 22.34 -7.69
N ASN A 674 22.72 21.52 -7.91
CA ASN A 674 22.28 20.44 -7.04
C ASN A 674 23.29 19.28 -7.11
N MET A 675 24.43 19.36 -6.41
CA MET A 675 25.41 18.27 -6.31
C MET A 675 26.02 18.20 -4.90
N ASP A 676 26.04 17.00 -4.35
CA ASP A 676 26.57 16.68 -3.02
C ASP A 676 28.10 16.93 -2.99
N PRO A 677 28.64 17.79 -2.10
CA PRO A 677 30.05 18.16 -2.07
C PRO A 677 31.03 16.99 -1.82
N TRP A 678 30.52 15.83 -1.40
CA TRP A 678 31.34 14.67 -1.05
C TRP A 678 31.70 13.76 -2.24
N ASP A 679 31.13 13.99 -3.43
CA ASP A 679 31.33 13.16 -4.63
C ASP A 679 32.10 13.86 -5.78
N MET A 680 32.66 15.04 -5.57
CA MET A 680 33.43 15.74 -6.61
C MET A 680 34.88 15.24 -6.69
N GLY A 681 35.24 14.63 -7.82
CA GLY A 681 36.63 14.38 -8.19
C GLY A 681 37.33 15.68 -8.65
N MET A 682 38.65 15.76 -8.49
CA MET A 682 39.44 16.95 -8.87
C MET A 682 39.27 17.39 -10.34
N ASP A 683 38.94 16.45 -11.23
CA ASP A 683 38.68 16.74 -12.64
C ASP A 683 37.39 17.56 -12.86
N GLN A 684 36.36 17.36 -12.03
CA GLN A 684 35.10 18.11 -12.08
C GLN A 684 35.26 19.52 -11.48
N ILE A 685 36.11 19.65 -10.46
CA ILE A 685 36.45 20.96 -9.86
C ILE A 685 37.20 21.83 -10.88
N ASN A 686 38.13 21.25 -11.64
CA ASN A 686 38.86 21.98 -12.67
C ASN A 686 37.96 22.39 -13.85
N LEU A 687 36.96 21.58 -14.20
CA LEU A 687 35.99 21.89 -15.25
C LEU A 687 35.09 23.09 -14.90
N VAL A 688 34.67 23.19 -13.63
CA VAL A 688 33.90 24.33 -13.11
C VAL A 688 34.77 25.59 -13.09
N ARG A 689 36.05 25.44 -12.76
CA ARG A 689 37.01 26.55 -12.74
C ARG A 689 37.29 27.12 -14.14
N GLU A 690 37.43 26.27 -15.15
CA GLU A 690 37.58 26.71 -16.57
C GLU A 690 36.33 27.39 -17.15
N HIS A 691 35.15 27.23 -16.53
CA HIS A 691 33.91 27.91 -16.95
C HIS A 691 33.62 29.19 -16.15
N MET A 692 34.39 29.49 -15.11
CA MET A 692 34.24 30.69 -14.28
C MET A 692 35.31 31.76 -14.54
N ASP A 693 36.43 31.41 -15.18
CA ASP A 693 37.37 32.34 -15.83
C ASP A 693 36.93 32.63 -17.29
#